data_AF-A0A8H3YYM5-F1
#
_entry.id   AF-A0A8H3YYM5-F1
#
_cell.length_a   1.000
_cell.length_b   1.000
_cell.length_c   1.000
_cell.angle_alpha   90.00
_cell.angle_beta   90.00
_cell.angle_gamma   90.00
#
_symmetry.space_group_name_H-M   'P 1'
#
loop_
_entity.id
_entity.type
_entity.pdbx_description
1 polymer ?
#
loop_
_entity_poly.entity_id
_entity_poly.type
_entity_poly.pdbx_seq_one_letter_code
_entity_poly.pdbx_strand_id
1 'polypeptide(L)'
;MASDSDLPTSPLKTLLDEDKLRAFVIGFKISPSNPWATCFLVDATNAPEPPTLQIVKTEDFSDSDALRAVIPSHLIIDHTSSWLANAKKDTTTVVVSTLSGTGQALEFYKSILAPLLKEFDLLEDQDFELHVTRSAETIRNLTFDKYRRSACTVEQNIILLSGDGGISDIINGILETEPDGKGKNWIAPTINLLPMGTGNALANSSGIIGPGDRTSGLRSLVCGKPKPVPTFRVDFTEGARLLSNEGTEAAPFNTTPPALYGAVVCSWGLHASLVADSDTKEYRKHGDKRFAMVAKDLVSPDDGSGPHSYKGRLTIHDKDRKTINPVVGAQGDAPTEHGYLLATFCSKLDANFTISPQSCPLDGRLMLVRFGPQSNAHEIWRLLRNGQGLLEDDPAIMYREFHSLGIQFDEEDDKWRRVCVDGTIIQIEKGGHSTVSKHEGADVARLRVLEEALKNNLHLLLHYQLDSGDTSQPQYLKQDRLMDQALQARAVSADLMPSLPTISHEDLASFRATLASSSRILLFLGAGLSAPSGIPTFRGPNTSWRGLSPKDISSPYFFEENPILFWHHFNHRRSMGLKAGPNAGHFALMELARKWGLACLAVNQNIDGLSQRAGHTDGIVNIHGSLFETECNNPDCDHAEANYDTDPIVPGLAVPDGVDISDPSVSLPPTTEEQLPHCPICGSLMRPSVVLFAEKLYQNAVDEIEEWLEEDSVDLVLVVGTNASVHPAVEYLTQALESGARVAIVNIAPPDDQSVELLGEEEWYFRGSAEQLLPVLLSDVQPTQI
;
A
#
# COMPACT_ATOMS: atom_id res chain seq x y z
N MET A 1 7.18 55.32 6.57
CA MET A 1 6.66 55.05 5.22
C MET A 1 7.49 53.93 4.64
N ALA A 2 7.04 52.69 4.82
CA ALA A 2 7.56 51.53 4.12
C ALA A 2 6.31 50.95 3.43
N SER A 3 6.19 51.25 2.15
CA SER A 3 5.12 50.82 1.27
C SER A 3 5.48 49.49 0.62
N ASP A 4 4.43 48.73 0.36
CA ASP A 4 4.32 47.64 -0.60
C ASP A 4 5.00 46.32 -0.26
N SER A 5 4.15 45.43 0.25
CA SER A 5 4.24 43.98 0.16
C SER A 5 4.32 43.56 -1.31
N ASP A 6 5.54 43.34 -1.81
CA ASP A 6 5.79 42.59 -3.04
C ASP A 6 5.44 41.11 -2.79
N LEU A 7 4.17 40.75 -2.94
CA LEU A 7 3.81 39.38 -3.30
C LEU A 7 4.22 39.17 -4.77
N PRO A 8 4.94 38.10 -5.12
CA PRO A 8 5.39 37.91 -6.49
C PRO A 8 4.18 37.78 -7.42
N THR A 9 4.20 38.55 -8.49
CA THR A 9 3.30 38.46 -9.66
C THR A 9 3.60 37.20 -10.47
N SER A 10 3.60 36.03 -9.83
CA SER A 10 3.77 34.74 -10.51
C SER A 10 2.39 34.17 -10.87
N PRO A 11 2.14 33.72 -12.12
CA PRO A 11 0.90 33.06 -12.49
C PRO A 11 0.63 31.87 -11.56
N LEU A 12 -0.63 31.63 -11.17
CA LEU A 12 -1.02 30.53 -10.27
C LEU A 12 -0.49 29.15 -10.72
N LYS A 13 -0.33 28.99 -12.04
CA LYS A 13 0.28 27.80 -12.68
C LYS A 13 1.71 27.56 -12.19
N THR A 14 2.47 28.62 -11.93
CA THR A 14 3.83 28.60 -11.39
C THR A 14 3.86 28.26 -9.90
N LEU A 15 2.85 28.66 -9.11
CA LEU A 15 2.70 28.18 -7.72
C LEU A 15 2.33 26.69 -7.68
N LEU A 16 1.57 26.20 -8.66
CA LEU A 16 1.19 24.79 -8.77
C LEU A 16 2.30 23.90 -9.38
N ASP A 17 3.27 24.49 -10.08
CA ASP A 17 4.44 23.82 -10.70
C ASP A 17 5.66 23.72 -9.77
N GLU A 18 5.69 24.41 -8.62
CA GLU A 18 6.79 24.29 -7.66
C GLU A 18 6.60 23.07 -6.75
N ASP A 19 7.56 22.12 -6.76
CA ASP A 19 7.64 20.89 -5.94
C ASP A 19 7.57 21.11 -4.40
N LYS A 20 7.36 22.34 -3.94
CA LYS A 20 7.31 22.76 -2.53
C LYS A 20 5.88 22.91 -2.00
N LEU A 21 4.88 23.01 -2.87
CA LEU A 21 3.48 23.26 -2.50
C LEU A 21 2.66 21.97 -2.62
N ARG A 22 2.27 21.37 -1.48
CA ARG A 22 1.36 20.22 -1.48
C ARG A 22 -0.08 20.74 -1.60
N ALA A 23 -0.61 20.72 -2.81
CA ALA A 23 -1.92 21.30 -3.08
C ALA A 23 -3.05 20.54 -2.38
N PHE A 24 -3.69 21.20 -1.39
CA PHE A 24 -4.97 20.79 -0.83
C PHE A 24 -6.02 21.85 -1.17
N VAL A 25 -6.52 21.81 -2.41
CA VAL A 25 -7.49 22.79 -2.86
C VAL A 25 -8.83 22.58 -2.17
N ILE A 26 -9.12 23.39 -1.16
CA ILE A 26 -10.50 23.68 -0.77
C ILE A 26 -10.87 24.97 -1.49
N GLY A 27 -11.63 24.89 -2.57
CA GLY A 27 -12.29 26.06 -3.12
C GLY A 27 -13.55 26.33 -2.32
N PHE A 28 -13.62 27.38 -1.50
CA PHE A 28 -14.84 27.71 -0.75
C PHE A 28 -15.17 29.21 -0.75
N LYS A 29 -16.47 29.50 -0.64
CA LYS A 29 -17.03 30.85 -0.68
C LYS A 29 -17.13 31.43 0.74
N ILE A 30 -16.11 32.16 1.19
CA ILE A 30 -15.99 32.67 2.57
C ILE A 30 -17.21 33.49 3.00
N SER A 31 -17.86 34.22 2.08
CA SER A 31 -19.13 34.91 2.36
C SER A 31 -19.92 35.17 1.06
N PRO A 32 -21.20 35.59 1.13
CA PRO A 32 -21.96 36.00 -0.05
C PRO A 32 -21.26 37.09 -0.88
N SER A 33 -20.38 37.88 -0.27
CA SER A 33 -19.69 39.03 -0.83
C SER A 33 -18.19 38.83 -1.12
N ASN A 34 -17.57 37.71 -0.71
CA ASN A 34 -16.14 37.43 -0.93
C ASN A 34 -15.89 36.39 -2.04
N PRO A 35 -14.82 36.55 -2.83
CA PRO A 35 -14.46 35.61 -3.87
C PRO A 35 -13.70 34.39 -3.28
N TRP A 36 -13.67 33.28 -4.01
CA TRP A 36 -13.16 31.95 -3.61
C TRP A 36 -11.77 31.98 -2.95
N ALA A 37 -11.56 31.21 -1.89
CA ALA A 37 -10.22 30.92 -1.36
C ALA A 37 -9.78 29.50 -1.71
N THR A 38 -8.47 29.27 -1.80
CA THR A 38 -7.79 27.99 -2.00
C THR A 38 -6.73 27.80 -0.93
N CYS A 39 -6.77 26.67 -0.23
CA CYS A 39 -5.76 26.32 0.76
C CYS A 39 -4.61 25.51 0.12
N PHE A 40 -3.42 25.60 0.70
CA PHE A 40 -2.25 24.81 0.37
C PHE A 40 -1.60 24.37 1.67
N LEU A 41 -1.16 23.10 1.75
CA LEU A 41 -0.24 22.68 2.79
C LEU A 41 1.17 22.79 2.20
N VAL A 42 2.02 23.54 2.87
CA VAL A 42 3.39 23.78 2.39
C VAL A 42 4.33 23.11 3.35
N ASP A 43 5.09 22.15 2.83
CA ASP A 43 6.12 21.48 3.60
C ASP A 43 7.44 22.20 3.44
N ALA A 44 8.14 22.39 4.54
CA ALA A 44 9.47 22.95 4.51
C ALA A 44 10.41 21.95 3.81
N THR A 45 10.95 22.35 2.66
CA THR A 45 12.00 21.57 1.99
C THR A 45 13.17 21.35 2.96
N ASN A 46 13.50 20.09 3.25
CA ASN A 46 14.66 19.67 4.04
C ASN A 46 14.69 20.04 5.54
N ALA A 47 13.54 20.19 6.22
CA ALA A 47 13.51 20.37 7.68
C ALA A 47 12.40 19.55 8.37
N PRO A 48 12.57 19.12 9.64
CA PRO A 48 11.55 18.39 10.41
C PRO A 48 10.44 19.31 10.97
N GLU A 49 10.16 20.42 10.28
CA GLU A 49 9.16 21.39 10.70
C GLU A 49 7.76 20.93 10.26
N PRO A 50 6.70 21.19 11.07
CA PRO A 50 5.34 20.83 10.73
C PRO A 50 4.88 21.56 9.46
N PRO A 51 4.00 20.95 8.64
CA PRO A 51 3.47 21.62 7.46
C PRO A 51 2.77 22.93 7.84
N THR A 52 2.85 23.93 6.96
CA THR A 52 2.21 25.22 7.18
C THR A 52 1.00 25.36 6.26
N LEU A 53 -0.09 25.93 6.78
CA LEU A 53 -1.25 26.25 5.96
C LEU A 53 -1.03 27.60 5.27
N GLN A 54 -1.05 27.62 3.94
CA GLN A 54 -1.17 28.83 3.15
C GLN A 54 -2.59 28.93 2.58
N ILE A 55 -3.19 30.12 2.65
CA ILE A 55 -4.51 30.41 2.11
C ILE A 55 -4.35 31.49 1.04
N VAL A 56 -4.90 31.23 -0.13
CA VAL A 56 -4.76 32.04 -1.33
C VAL A 56 -6.16 32.47 -1.77
N LYS A 57 -6.46 33.77 -1.84
CA LYS A 57 -7.80 34.27 -2.17
C LYS A 57 -7.84 34.71 -3.64
N THR A 58 -8.95 34.47 -4.31
CA THR A 58 -9.11 34.83 -5.74
C THR A 58 -9.08 36.33 -6.00
N GLU A 59 -9.37 37.16 -5.00
CA GLU A 59 -9.17 38.62 -5.05
C GLU A 59 -7.70 39.04 -5.10
N ASP A 60 -6.79 38.18 -4.64
CA ASP A 60 -5.35 38.43 -4.69
C ASP A 60 -4.79 38.28 -6.12
N PHE A 61 -5.61 37.82 -7.08
CA PHE A 61 -5.22 37.59 -8.47
C PHE A 61 -6.10 38.39 -9.43
N SER A 62 -5.48 38.92 -10.48
CA SER A 62 -6.15 39.69 -11.54
C SER A 62 -7.04 38.82 -12.46
N ASP A 63 -6.93 37.50 -12.39
CA ASP A 63 -7.66 36.52 -13.22
C ASP A 63 -8.33 35.45 -12.33
N SER A 64 -9.42 35.84 -11.66
CA SER A 64 -10.15 34.96 -10.73
C SER A 64 -10.89 33.80 -11.42
N ASP A 65 -11.17 33.92 -12.72
CA ASP A 65 -11.78 32.87 -13.54
C ASP A 65 -10.77 31.77 -13.91
N ALA A 66 -9.51 32.12 -14.16
CA ALA A 66 -8.45 31.13 -14.37
C ALA A 66 -8.25 30.23 -13.14
N LEU A 67 -8.31 30.77 -11.93
CA LEU A 67 -8.16 29.98 -10.69
C LEU A 67 -9.25 28.92 -10.56
N ARG A 68 -10.49 29.25 -10.92
CA ARG A 68 -11.62 28.31 -10.86
C ARG A 68 -11.56 27.23 -11.94
N ALA A 69 -10.94 27.52 -13.09
CA ALA A 69 -10.81 26.58 -14.21
C ALA A 69 -9.76 25.48 -13.97
N VAL A 70 -8.74 25.73 -13.15
CA VAL A 70 -7.69 24.73 -12.81
C VAL A 70 -8.09 23.79 -11.68
N ILE A 71 -9.14 24.12 -10.90
CA ILE A 71 -9.58 23.30 -9.77
C ILE A 71 -10.55 22.23 -10.27
N PRO A 72 -10.25 20.92 -10.11
CA PRO A 72 -11.19 19.85 -10.45
C PRO A 72 -12.54 20.09 -9.77
N SER A 73 -13.63 19.97 -10.53
CA SER A 73 -14.98 20.32 -10.06
C SER A 73 -15.43 19.57 -8.79
N HIS A 74 -14.90 18.37 -8.54
CA HIS A 74 -15.16 17.56 -7.35
C HIS A 74 -14.38 18.02 -6.08
N LEU A 75 -13.43 18.95 -6.22
CA LEU A 75 -12.68 19.59 -5.13
C LEU A 75 -13.20 21.00 -4.79
N ILE A 76 -14.22 21.46 -5.50
CA ILE A 76 -14.90 22.73 -5.24
C ILE A 76 -15.99 22.50 -4.18
N ILE A 77 -15.89 23.16 -3.03
CA ILE A 77 -16.82 23.01 -1.90
C ILE A 77 -17.56 24.33 -1.66
N ASP A 78 -18.88 24.32 -1.77
CA ASP A 78 -19.66 25.48 -1.35
C ASP A 78 -19.68 25.56 0.19
N HIS A 79 -19.01 26.59 0.74
CA HIS A 79 -18.95 26.89 2.17
C HIS A 79 -20.34 26.84 2.81
N THR A 80 -21.35 27.39 2.14
CA THR A 80 -22.72 27.45 2.66
C THR A 80 -23.39 26.07 2.80
N SER A 81 -22.90 25.08 2.06
CA SER A 81 -23.38 23.70 2.07
C SER A 81 -22.58 22.77 2.99
N SER A 82 -21.45 23.25 3.54
CA SER A 82 -20.62 22.47 4.45
C SER A 82 -21.24 22.38 5.83
N TRP A 83 -21.02 21.25 6.52
CA TRP A 83 -21.42 21.11 7.92
C TRP A 83 -20.61 22.05 8.83
N LEU A 84 -19.39 22.44 8.44
CA LEU A 84 -18.55 23.39 9.18
C LEU A 84 -19.22 24.76 9.29
N ALA A 85 -19.87 25.26 8.23
CA ALA A 85 -20.59 26.54 8.26
C ALA A 85 -21.82 26.52 9.20
N ASN A 86 -22.23 25.34 9.65
CA ASN A 86 -23.34 25.15 10.59
C ASN A 86 -22.85 24.72 11.98
N ALA A 87 -21.53 24.72 12.22
CA ALA A 87 -20.95 24.39 13.51
C ALA A 87 -21.44 25.37 14.60
N LYS A 88 -21.68 24.83 15.79
CA LYS A 88 -22.12 25.58 16.96
C LYS A 88 -21.43 25.05 18.20
N LYS A 89 -21.12 25.93 19.16
CA LYS A 89 -20.34 25.59 20.35
C LYS A 89 -20.94 24.45 21.18
N ASP A 90 -22.27 24.38 21.25
CA ASP A 90 -23.00 23.35 22.00
C ASP A 90 -22.92 21.95 21.37
N THR A 91 -22.57 21.86 20.09
CA THR A 91 -22.59 20.63 19.30
C THR A 91 -21.27 20.31 18.62
N THR A 92 -20.28 21.21 18.66
CA THR A 92 -18.97 21.03 17.99
C THR A 92 -17.84 21.11 18.98
N THR A 93 -16.93 20.14 18.94
CA THR A 93 -15.79 20.07 19.87
C THR A 93 -14.52 19.64 19.15
N VAL A 94 -13.44 20.35 19.41
CA VAL A 94 -12.10 20.01 18.94
C VAL A 94 -11.33 19.36 20.08
N VAL A 95 -10.87 18.14 19.88
CA VAL A 95 -10.09 17.38 20.87
C VAL A 95 -8.67 17.20 20.35
N VAL A 96 -7.70 17.73 21.09
CA VAL A 96 -6.27 17.68 20.76
C VAL A 96 -5.57 16.72 21.71
N SER A 97 -5.17 15.55 21.21
CA SER A 97 -4.46 14.54 21.99
C SER A 97 -2.97 14.85 22.07
N THR A 98 -2.52 15.39 23.20
CA THR A 98 -1.12 15.76 23.47
C THR A 98 -0.18 14.56 23.59
N LEU A 99 -0.72 13.39 23.92
CA LEU A 99 0.00 12.13 24.00
C LEU A 99 -0.11 11.26 22.73
N SER A 100 -0.65 11.82 21.65
CA SER A 100 -0.61 11.16 20.33
C SER A 100 0.85 10.83 19.95
N GLY A 101 1.06 9.71 19.26
CA GLY A 101 2.37 9.04 19.20
C GLY A 101 3.59 9.91 18.82
N THR A 102 3.41 10.94 17.98
CA THR A 102 4.50 11.85 17.57
C THR A 102 4.55 13.16 18.38
N GLY A 103 3.58 13.41 19.27
CA GLY A 103 3.48 14.64 20.06
C GLY A 103 3.10 15.90 19.25
N GLN A 104 2.74 15.73 17.98
CA GLN A 104 2.55 16.84 17.03
C GLN A 104 1.12 17.40 16.99
N ALA A 105 0.13 16.74 17.60
CA ALA A 105 -1.27 17.15 17.48
C ALA A 105 -1.54 18.61 17.90
N LEU A 106 -0.88 19.09 18.97
CA LEU A 106 -1.05 20.47 19.43
C LEU A 106 -0.46 21.49 18.46
N GLU A 107 0.67 21.14 17.84
CA GLU A 107 1.31 22.01 16.85
C GLU A 107 0.52 22.02 15.55
N PHE A 108 0.03 20.85 15.10
CA PHE A 108 -0.88 20.73 13.96
C PHE A 108 -2.16 21.56 14.17
N TYR A 109 -2.73 21.53 15.38
CA TYR A 109 -3.87 22.39 15.70
C TYR A 109 -3.55 23.87 15.51
N LYS A 110 -2.46 24.36 16.11
CA LYS A 110 -2.09 25.78 16.10
C LYS A 110 -1.73 26.29 14.71
N SER A 111 -0.97 25.49 13.96
CA SER A 111 -0.33 25.94 12.72
C SER A 111 -1.15 25.63 11.47
N ILE A 112 -2.14 24.73 11.56
CA ILE A 112 -2.95 24.29 10.42
C ILE A 112 -4.45 24.37 10.71
N LEU A 113 -4.94 23.63 11.69
CA LEU A 113 -6.40 23.51 11.87
C LEU A 113 -7.05 24.81 12.35
N ALA A 114 -6.50 25.47 13.37
CA ALA A 114 -7.07 26.71 13.90
C ALA A 114 -7.09 27.85 12.85
N PRO A 115 -6.01 28.08 12.06
CA PRO A 115 -6.05 28.99 10.92
C PRO A 115 -7.12 28.61 9.88
N LEU A 116 -7.24 27.32 9.54
CA LEU A 116 -8.26 26.86 8.61
C LEU A 116 -9.68 27.15 9.13
N LEU A 117 -9.99 26.76 10.37
CA LEU A 117 -11.29 26.99 10.99
C LEU A 117 -11.64 28.49 11.02
N LYS A 118 -10.67 29.36 11.29
CA LYS A 118 -10.86 30.80 11.28
C LYS A 118 -11.27 31.34 9.90
N GLU A 119 -10.77 30.79 8.80
CA GLU A 119 -11.22 31.17 7.44
C GLU A 119 -12.65 30.70 7.14
N PHE A 120 -13.15 29.70 7.86
CA PHE A 120 -14.57 29.33 7.84
C PHE A 120 -15.42 30.21 8.76
N ASP A 121 -14.86 31.29 9.30
CA ASP A 121 -15.45 32.16 10.34
C ASP A 121 -15.80 31.43 11.65
N LEU A 122 -15.13 30.30 11.92
CA LEU A 122 -15.30 29.54 13.16
C LEU A 122 -14.30 30.02 14.21
N LEU A 123 -14.82 30.65 15.25
CA LEU A 123 -14.03 31.20 16.35
C LEU A 123 -14.07 30.28 17.56
N GLU A 124 -12.88 30.10 18.16
CA GLU A 124 -12.76 29.45 19.47
C GLU A 124 -13.66 30.15 20.48
N ASP A 125 -14.32 29.37 21.34
CA ASP A 125 -15.29 29.83 22.34
C ASP A 125 -16.62 30.41 21.82
N GLN A 126 -16.83 30.54 20.51
CA GLN A 126 -18.11 30.94 19.92
C GLN A 126 -18.79 29.81 19.16
N ASP A 127 -18.02 29.07 18.36
CA ASP A 127 -18.57 28.08 17.41
C ASP A 127 -18.14 26.63 17.74
N PHE A 128 -17.10 26.45 18.55
CA PHE A 128 -16.69 25.14 19.05
C PHE A 128 -16.02 25.26 20.43
N GLU A 129 -15.94 24.13 21.12
CA GLU A 129 -15.21 23.98 22.38
C GLU A 129 -13.86 23.28 22.12
N LEU A 130 -12.75 23.84 22.62
CA LEU A 130 -11.41 23.22 22.49
C LEU A 130 -11.04 22.46 23.77
N HIS A 131 -10.68 21.18 23.61
CA HIS A 131 -10.20 20.31 24.67
C HIS A 131 -8.81 19.78 24.36
N VAL A 132 -7.82 20.20 25.14
CA VAL A 132 -6.45 19.68 25.05
C VAL A 132 -6.26 18.63 26.14
N THR A 133 -5.91 17.39 25.75
CA THR A 133 -5.81 16.28 26.71
C THR A 133 -4.72 16.53 27.75
N ARG A 134 -5.00 16.17 29.00
CA ARG A 134 -4.06 16.31 30.14
C ARG A 134 -3.63 14.96 30.71
N SER A 135 -4.34 13.89 30.35
CA SER A 135 -4.12 12.52 30.81
C SER A 135 -4.77 11.53 29.83
N ALA A 136 -4.46 10.24 29.98
CA ALA A 136 -5.10 9.15 29.25
C ALA A 136 -6.63 9.11 29.43
N GLU A 137 -7.13 9.59 30.58
CA GLU A 137 -8.57 9.59 30.89
C GLU A 137 -9.32 10.81 30.33
N THR A 138 -8.64 11.77 29.70
CA THR A 138 -9.29 13.04 29.32
C THR A 138 -10.41 12.82 28.29
N ILE A 139 -10.18 11.99 27.27
CA ILE A 139 -11.17 11.71 26.22
C ILE A 139 -12.34 10.91 26.79
N ARG A 140 -12.08 9.94 27.68
CA ARG A 140 -13.11 9.15 28.36
C ARG A 140 -14.00 10.02 29.24
N ASN A 141 -13.41 10.90 30.05
CA ASN A 141 -14.16 11.83 30.90
C ASN A 141 -15.03 12.77 30.07
N LEU A 142 -14.48 13.35 28.98
CA LEU A 142 -15.25 14.20 28.06
C LEU A 142 -16.43 13.43 27.43
N THR A 143 -16.19 12.18 27.07
CA THR A 143 -17.21 11.29 26.50
C THR A 143 -18.32 11.00 27.51
N PHE A 144 -17.96 10.71 28.75
CA PHE A 144 -18.91 10.52 29.84
C PHE A 144 -19.78 11.77 30.07
N ASP A 145 -19.15 12.94 30.12
CA ASP A 145 -19.84 14.19 30.43
C ASP A 145 -20.73 14.67 29.29
N LYS A 146 -20.28 14.50 28.02
CA LYS A 146 -20.90 15.15 26.86
C LYS A 146 -21.49 14.20 25.82
N TYR A 147 -20.85 13.05 25.55
CA TYR A 147 -21.17 12.22 24.39
C TYR A 147 -21.94 10.93 24.68
N ARG A 148 -22.25 10.64 25.95
CA ARG A 148 -23.00 9.41 26.32
C ARG A 148 -24.42 9.35 25.75
N ARG A 149 -24.96 8.13 25.69
CA ARG A 149 -26.24 7.78 25.01
C ARG A 149 -27.45 8.61 25.39
N SER A 150 -27.61 8.94 26.66
CA SER A 150 -28.73 9.73 27.15
C SER A 150 -28.56 11.25 26.97
N ALA A 151 -27.37 11.72 26.60
CA ALA A 151 -27.05 13.14 26.38
C ALA A 151 -27.17 13.57 24.91
N CYS A 152 -26.73 12.76 23.95
CA CYS A 152 -26.76 13.14 22.53
C CYS A 152 -28.15 12.93 21.90
N THR A 153 -29.01 13.94 22.09
CA THR A 153 -30.31 14.04 21.40
C THR A 153 -30.28 14.93 20.17
N VAL A 154 -29.12 15.56 19.93
CA VAL A 154 -28.79 16.38 18.77
C VAL A 154 -27.47 15.88 18.18
N GLU A 155 -27.23 16.10 16.90
CA GLU A 155 -26.00 15.70 16.24
C GLU A 155 -24.79 16.43 16.86
N GLN A 156 -23.84 15.67 17.37
CA GLN A 156 -22.57 16.16 17.88
C GLN A 156 -21.48 15.97 16.82
N ASN A 157 -20.57 16.92 16.69
CA ASN A 157 -19.42 16.89 15.81
C ASN A 157 -18.13 16.97 16.64
N ILE A 158 -17.29 15.96 16.50
CA ILE A 158 -16.00 15.87 17.18
C ILE A 158 -14.91 15.99 16.11
N ILE A 159 -14.03 16.97 16.22
CA ILE A 159 -12.79 17.03 15.43
C ILE A 159 -11.69 16.47 16.32
N LEU A 160 -11.22 15.26 16.01
CA LEU A 160 -10.35 14.48 16.87
C LEU A 160 -8.94 14.42 16.26
N LEU A 161 -7.98 15.13 16.86
CA LEU A 161 -6.57 15.04 16.52
C LEU A 161 -5.93 13.94 17.40
N SER A 162 -6.03 12.70 16.94
CA SER A 162 -5.60 11.50 17.65
C SER A 162 -5.46 10.33 16.66
N GLY A 163 -5.34 9.09 17.15
CA GLY A 163 -5.38 7.87 16.35
C GLY A 163 -6.53 6.95 16.79
N ASP A 164 -6.37 5.66 16.51
CA ASP A 164 -7.35 4.60 16.86
C ASP A 164 -7.69 4.60 18.35
N GLY A 165 -6.71 4.82 19.24
CA GLY A 165 -6.95 4.87 20.69
C GLY A 165 -7.96 5.94 21.12
N GLY A 166 -7.96 7.10 20.46
CA GLY A 166 -8.96 8.15 20.73
C GLY A 166 -10.38 7.74 20.29
N ILE A 167 -10.49 6.95 19.22
CA ILE A 167 -11.76 6.35 18.80
C ILE A 167 -12.24 5.34 19.84
N SER A 168 -11.34 4.45 20.29
CA SER A 168 -11.64 3.44 21.29
C SER A 168 -12.07 4.05 22.63
N ASP A 169 -11.46 5.16 23.05
CA ASP A 169 -11.85 5.88 24.26
C ASP A 169 -13.26 6.49 24.17
N ILE A 170 -13.63 7.03 23.00
CA ILE A 170 -15.00 7.54 22.77
C ILE A 170 -15.99 6.38 22.76
N ILE A 171 -15.69 5.29 22.06
CA ILE A 171 -16.60 4.13 21.97
C ILE A 171 -16.82 3.50 23.36
N ASN A 172 -15.75 3.23 24.10
CA ASN A 172 -15.85 2.64 25.43
C ASN A 172 -16.52 3.61 26.41
N GLY A 173 -16.18 4.91 26.39
CA GLY A 173 -16.86 5.90 27.25
C GLY A 173 -18.38 5.98 27.01
N ILE A 174 -18.84 5.79 25.77
CA ILE A 174 -20.28 5.74 25.43
C ILE A 174 -20.91 4.43 25.93
N LEU A 175 -20.24 3.29 25.76
CA LEU A 175 -20.83 1.95 25.95
C LEU A 175 -20.68 1.37 27.35
N GLU A 176 -19.63 1.72 28.10
CA GLU A 176 -19.41 1.23 29.46
C GLU A 176 -20.48 1.72 30.43
N THR A 177 -21.11 2.86 30.14
CA THR A 177 -22.09 3.50 31.02
C THR A 177 -23.52 3.02 30.81
N GLU A 178 -23.92 2.73 29.58
CA GLU A 178 -25.28 2.29 29.22
C GLU A 178 -25.25 1.29 28.04
N PRO A 179 -24.83 0.02 28.25
CA PRO A 179 -24.62 -0.98 27.19
C PRO A 179 -25.83 -1.20 26.28
N ASP A 180 -27.04 -1.13 26.85
CA ASP A 180 -28.33 -1.44 26.20
C ASP A 180 -29.37 -0.31 26.30
N GLY A 181 -29.00 0.84 26.87
CA GLY A 181 -29.87 2.00 27.11
C GLY A 181 -30.17 2.79 25.84
N LYS A 182 -31.08 2.29 25.00
CA LYS A 182 -31.57 3.03 23.83
C LYS A 182 -32.35 4.25 24.29
N GLY A 183 -31.68 5.39 24.46
CA GLY A 183 -32.36 6.67 24.40
C GLY A 183 -33.15 6.71 23.09
N LYS A 184 -34.48 6.81 23.15
CA LYS A 184 -35.35 6.77 21.95
C LYS A 184 -34.98 7.81 20.88
N ASN A 185 -34.19 8.81 21.27
CA ASN A 185 -33.75 9.93 20.44
C ASN A 185 -32.21 10.00 20.33
N TRP A 186 -31.49 8.89 20.52
CA TRP A 186 -30.04 8.87 20.40
C TRP A 186 -29.60 9.24 18.97
N ILE A 187 -28.68 10.19 18.89
CA ILE A 187 -27.97 10.54 17.65
C ILE A 187 -26.49 10.32 17.89
N ALA A 188 -25.91 9.35 17.16
CA ALA A 188 -24.51 9.02 17.28
C ALA A 188 -23.61 10.22 16.93
N PRO A 189 -22.61 10.56 17.76
CA PRO A 189 -21.67 11.63 17.46
C PRO A 189 -20.89 11.33 16.18
N THR A 190 -20.70 12.35 15.36
CA THR A 190 -19.86 12.30 14.15
C THR A 190 -18.44 12.71 14.50
N ILE A 191 -17.50 11.80 14.28
CA ILE A 191 -16.06 11.98 14.49
C ILE A 191 -15.40 12.32 13.15
N ASN A 192 -14.65 13.40 13.15
CA ASN A 192 -13.73 13.80 12.08
C ASN A 192 -12.32 13.50 12.59
N LEU A 193 -11.81 12.33 12.24
CA LEU A 193 -10.49 11.89 12.68
C LEU A 193 -9.42 12.58 11.81
N LEU A 194 -8.56 13.35 12.47
CA LEU A 194 -7.30 13.85 11.93
C LEU A 194 -6.19 12.96 12.51
N PRO A 195 -5.73 11.94 11.77
CA PRO A 195 -4.83 10.91 12.26
C PRO A 195 -3.46 11.50 12.66
N MET A 196 -3.12 11.40 13.95
CA MET A 196 -1.88 11.94 14.52
C MET A 196 -1.03 10.82 15.12
N GLY A 197 0.22 10.73 14.69
CA GLY A 197 1.17 9.76 15.20
C GLY A 197 0.93 8.34 14.68
N THR A 198 0.77 7.37 15.58
CA THR A 198 0.89 5.93 15.29
C THR A 198 -0.39 5.22 15.74
N GLY A 199 -0.73 4.08 15.11
CA GLY A 199 -2.02 3.42 15.33
C GLY A 199 -3.17 4.17 14.64
N ASN A 200 -3.18 4.11 13.31
CA ASN A 200 -4.17 4.79 12.45
C ASN A 200 -4.86 3.79 11.50
N ALA A 201 -5.04 2.55 11.92
CA ALA A 201 -5.62 1.45 11.16
C ALA A 201 -6.99 1.83 10.58
N LEU A 202 -7.85 2.48 11.39
CA LEU A 202 -9.17 2.90 10.95
C LEU A 202 -9.06 3.97 9.86
N ALA A 203 -8.18 4.97 10.01
CA ALA A 203 -7.99 6.01 9.02
C ALA A 203 -7.42 5.46 7.69
N ASN A 204 -6.45 4.53 7.78
CA ASN A 204 -5.80 3.86 6.65
C ASN A 204 -6.73 2.90 5.89
N SER A 205 -7.80 2.43 6.53
CA SER A 205 -8.73 1.45 5.96
C SER A 205 -10.06 2.07 5.49
N SER A 206 -10.46 3.23 6.04
CA SER A 206 -11.83 3.79 5.88
C SER A 206 -11.94 4.91 4.86
N GLY A 207 -10.85 5.27 4.16
CA GLY A 207 -10.86 6.34 3.17
C GLY A 207 -10.83 7.75 3.76
N ILE A 208 -10.37 7.89 5.02
CA ILE A 208 -9.94 9.18 5.61
C ILE A 208 -8.60 9.59 5.03
N ILE A 209 -7.70 8.61 4.92
CA ILE A 209 -6.44 8.73 4.19
C ILE A 209 -6.50 7.69 3.06
N GLY A 210 -6.37 8.15 1.82
CA GLY A 210 -6.22 7.30 0.64
C GLY A 210 -4.78 7.26 0.14
N PRO A 211 -4.43 6.35 -0.79
CA PRO A 211 -3.15 6.42 -1.50
C PRO A 211 -2.99 7.80 -2.14
N GLY A 212 -1.89 8.50 -1.85
CA GLY A 212 -1.66 9.88 -2.33
C GLY A 212 -2.26 10.99 -1.46
N ASP A 213 -3.13 10.69 -0.50
CA ASP A 213 -3.77 11.71 0.35
C ASP A 213 -2.83 12.14 1.49
N ARG A 214 -2.32 13.37 1.37
CA ARG A 214 -1.38 13.99 2.32
C ARG A 214 -2.03 15.10 3.15
N THR A 215 -3.36 15.14 3.15
CA THR A 215 -4.13 16.20 3.83
C THR A 215 -4.31 15.93 5.32
N SER A 216 -3.77 14.82 5.83
CA SER A 216 -3.89 14.39 7.23
C SER A 216 -5.35 14.39 7.74
N GLY A 217 -6.28 13.96 6.87
CA GLY A 217 -7.72 13.90 7.16
C GLY A 217 -8.50 15.19 6.94
N LEU A 218 -7.86 16.32 6.61
CA LEU A 218 -8.53 17.61 6.36
C LEU A 218 -9.51 17.56 5.19
N ARG A 219 -9.23 16.74 4.16
CA ARG A 219 -10.18 16.53 3.06
C ARG A 219 -11.48 15.89 3.54
N SER A 220 -11.37 14.89 4.42
CA SER A 220 -12.54 14.25 5.01
C SER A 220 -13.30 15.21 5.94
N LEU A 221 -12.58 16.03 6.71
CA LEU A 221 -13.18 17.08 7.55
C LEU A 221 -14.12 17.97 6.74
N VAL A 222 -13.71 18.42 5.56
CA VAL A 222 -14.50 19.39 4.78
C VAL A 222 -15.52 18.75 3.85
N CYS A 223 -15.15 17.66 3.16
CA CYS A 223 -15.97 17.06 2.09
C CYS A 223 -16.61 15.73 2.47
N GLY A 224 -16.20 15.13 3.59
CA GLY A 224 -16.59 13.78 3.94
C GLY A 224 -18.04 13.70 4.42
N LYS A 225 -18.60 12.49 4.35
CA LYS A 225 -19.94 12.18 4.85
C LYS A 225 -19.87 11.23 6.05
N PRO A 226 -20.74 11.39 7.05
CA PRO A 226 -20.71 10.53 8.23
C PRO A 226 -21.25 9.13 7.92
N LYS A 227 -20.49 8.09 8.26
CA LYS A 227 -20.88 6.68 8.17
C LYS A 227 -20.79 6.01 9.54
N PRO A 228 -21.67 5.08 9.90
CA PRO A 228 -21.57 4.36 11.17
C PRO A 228 -20.22 3.67 11.33
N VAL A 229 -19.66 3.71 12.54
CA VAL A 229 -18.48 2.92 12.90
C VAL A 229 -18.95 1.58 13.46
N PRO A 230 -18.69 0.45 12.77
CA PRO A 230 -18.96 -0.85 13.33
C PRO A 230 -18.16 -1.07 14.62
N THR A 231 -18.76 -1.76 15.58
CA THR A 231 -18.15 -2.02 16.89
C THR A 231 -18.31 -3.51 17.20
N PHE A 232 -17.31 -4.09 17.85
CA PHE A 232 -17.40 -5.41 18.47
C PHE A 232 -17.29 -5.27 19.99
N ARG A 233 -17.85 -6.24 20.69
CA ARG A 233 -17.77 -6.40 22.14
C ARG A 233 -16.91 -7.62 22.44
N VAL A 234 -16.02 -7.49 23.41
CA VAL A 234 -15.21 -8.59 23.94
C VAL A 234 -15.58 -8.80 25.39
N ASP A 235 -16.17 -9.95 25.70
CA ASP A 235 -16.49 -10.37 27.06
C ASP A 235 -15.34 -11.23 27.62
N PHE A 236 -15.00 -11.01 28.88
CA PHE A 236 -13.92 -11.71 29.57
C PHE A 236 -14.43 -12.40 30.84
N THR A 237 -13.75 -13.46 31.25
CA THR A 237 -13.99 -14.09 32.56
C THR A 237 -13.69 -13.16 33.73
N GLU A 238 -14.37 -13.40 34.85
CA GLU A 238 -14.07 -12.74 36.13
C GLU A 238 -12.59 -12.93 36.49
N GLY A 239 -11.94 -11.85 36.96
CA GLY A 239 -10.51 -11.82 37.28
C GLY A 239 -9.60 -11.32 36.15
N ALA A 240 -10.09 -11.20 34.91
CA ALA A 240 -9.35 -10.53 33.83
C ALA A 240 -8.99 -9.09 34.22
N ARG A 241 -7.82 -8.61 33.77
CA ARG A 241 -7.31 -7.27 34.13
C ARG A 241 -6.80 -6.51 32.92
N LEU A 242 -7.03 -5.20 32.90
CA LEU A 242 -6.42 -4.29 31.94
C LEU A 242 -4.98 -4.06 32.35
N LEU A 243 -4.03 -4.40 31.48
CA LEU A 243 -2.61 -4.12 31.70
C LEU A 243 -2.30 -2.71 31.21
N SER A 244 -1.82 -1.87 32.11
CA SER A 244 -1.32 -0.53 31.83
C SER A 244 0.12 -0.37 32.30
N ASN A 245 0.75 0.73 31.89
CA ASN A 245 2.07 1.14 32.36
C ASN A 245 3.11 0.01 32.20
N GLU A 246 3.32 -0.47 30.97
CA GLU A 246 4.34 -1.49 30.66
C GLU A 246 4.03 -2.88 31.25
N GLY A 247 2.74 -3.16 31.45
CA GLY A 247 2.29 -4.43 32.06
C GLY A 247 2.57 -4.54 33.55
N THR A 248 2.98 -3.44 34.20
CA THR A 248 3.29 -3.40 35.64
C THR A 248 2.08 -3.03 36.49
N GLU A 249 1.08 -2.37 35.90
CA GLU A 249 -0.15 -1.99 36.56
C GLU A 249 -1.32 -2.77 35.99
N ALA A 250 -2.20 -3.24 36.87
CA ALA A 250 -3.41 -3.95 36.52
C ALA A 250 -4.62 -3.16 37.02
N ALA A 251 -5.44 -2.67 36.10
CA ALA A 251 -6.67 -1.96 36.41
C ALA A 251 -7.91 -2.88 36.26
N PRO A 252 -8.93 -2.72 37.12
CA PRO A 252 -10.20 -3.41 36.93
C PRO A 252 -10.94 -2.84 35.71
N PHE A 253 -11.88 -3.63 35.18
CA PHE A 253 -12.81 -3.18 34.15
C PHE A 253 -13.88 -2.24 34.74
N ASN A 254 -14.35 -1.28 33.95
CA ASN A 254 -15.46 -0.41 34.32
C ASN A 254 -16.84 -1.09 34.17
N THR A 255 -16.91 -2.22 33.46
CA THR A 255 -18.14 -2.99 33.27
C THR A 255 -18.21 -4.19 34.22
N THR A 256 -19.42 -4.63 34.53
CA THR A 256 -19.65 -5.89 35.26
C THR A 256 -20.77 -6.66 34.54
N PRO A 257 -20.51 -7.84 33.93
CA PRO A 257 -19.23 -8.55 33.89
C PRO A 257 -18.12 -7.82 33.07
N PRO A 258 -16.85 -8.21 33.22
CA PRO A 258 -15.72 -7.59 32.50
C PRO A 258 -15.90 -7.67 30.97
N ALA A 259 -15.89 -6.51 30.32
CA ALA A 259 -16.06 -6.39 28.89
C ALA A 259 -15.35 -5.13 28.38
N LEU A 260 -14.95 -5.16 27.11
CA LEU A 260 -14.40 -4.01 26.40
C LEU A 260 -14.99 -3.97 24.99
N TYR A 261 -15.08 -2.78 24.41
CA TYR A 261 -15.55 -2.57 23.06
C TYR A 261 -14.41 -2.11 22.16
N GLY A 262 -14.45 -2.49 20.90
CA GLY A 262 -13.45 -2.06 19.92
C GLY A 262 -14.04 -1.85 18.54
N ALA A 263 -13.32 -1.09 17.71
CA ALA A 263 -13.70 -0.79 16.33
C ALA A 263 -12.58 -1.13 15.33
N VAL A 264 -11.39 -1.51 15.81
CA VAL A 264 -10.24 -1.79 14.97
C VAL A 264 -9.92 -3.26 14.97
N VAL A 265 -9.44 -3.79 16.09
CA VAL A 265 -8.86 -5.13 16.15
C VAL A 265 -9.00 -5.76 17.55
N CYS A 266 -9.42 -7.02 17.60
CA CYS A 266 -9.26 -7.90 18.76
C CYS A 266 -8.35 -9.06 18.36
N SER A 267 -7.31 -9.36 19.13
CA SER A 267 -6.30 -10.33 18.73
C SER A 267 -5.73 -11.14 19.89
N TRP A 268 -5.25 -12.34 19.57
CA TRP A 268 -4.51 -13.25 20.43
C TRP A 268 -3.41 -13.93 19.60
N GLY A 269 -2.36 -14.44 20.24
CA GLY A 269 -1.20 -14.99 19.54
C GLY A 269 -0.12 -13.95 19.29
N LEU A 270 0.64 -14.12 18.20
CA LEU A 270 1.80 -13.29 17.87
C LEU A 270 1.50 -11.78 17.89
N HIS A 271 0.36 -11.33 17.35
CA HIS A 271 0.02 -9.90 17.34
C HIS A 271 -0.18 -9.34 18.76
N ALA A 272 -0.91 -10.04 19.63
CA ALA A 272 -1.15 -9.57 20.99
C ALA A 272 0.15 -9.54 21.82
N SER A 273 1.00 -10.56 21.66
CA SER A 273 2.33 -10.60 22.26
C SER A 273 3.22 -9.48 21.74
N LEU A 274 3.18 -9.20 20.43
CA LEU A 274 3.93 -8.12 19.81
C LEU A 274 3.54 -6.76 20.39
N VAL A 275 2.24 -6.47 20.47
CA VAL A 275 1.76 -5.20 21.04
C VAL A 275 2.17 -5.10 22.50
N ALA A 276 1.95 -6.16 23.30
CA ALA A 276 2.25 -6.15 24.73
C ALA A 276 3.75 -6.03 25.03
N ASP A 277 4.60 -6.80 24.35
CA ASP A 277 6.05 -6.81 24.59
C ASP A 277 6.73 -5.55 24.03
N SER A 278 6.12 -4.89 23.04
CA SER A 278 6.59 -3.59 22.53
C SER A 278 6.28 -2.41 23.45
N ASP A 279 5.38 -2.60 24.42
CA ASP A 279 4.85 -1.55 25.26
C ASP A 279 5.66 -1.30 26.54
N THR A 280 6.96 -1.62 26.54
CA THR A 280 7.86 -1.40 27.67
C THR A 280 8.62 -0.07 27.56
N LYS A 281 9.14 0.46 28.68
CA LYS A 281 10.06 1.62 28.71
C LYS A 281 11.23 1.48 27.74
N GLU A 282 11.79 0.26 27.69
CA GLU A 282 12.94 -0.05 26.86
C GLU A 282 12.62 0.08 25.38
N TYR A 283 11.43 -0.37 24.95
CA TYR A 283 11.04 -0.41 23.55
C TYR A 283 10.37 0.88 23.08
N ARG A 284 9.56 1.55 23.91
CA ARG A 284 8.88 2.81 23.56
C ARG A 284 9.82 3.95 23.15
N LYS A 285 11.06 3.97 23.68
CA LYS A 285 12.09 4.96 23.29
C LYS A 285 12.47 4.89 21.80
N HIS A 286 12.16 3.79 21.12
CA HIS A 286 12.47 3.56 19.71
C HIS A 286 11.33 3.95 18.76
N GLY A 287 10.24 4.56 19.24
CA GLY A 287 9.11 4.94 18.39
C GLY A 287 8.51 3.72 17.70
N ASP A 288 8.18 3.79 16.42
CA ASP A 288 7.55 2.67 15.68
C ASP A 288 8.48 1.51 15.40
N LYS A 289 9.80 1.73 15.45
CA LYS A 289 10.79 0.65 15.28
C LYS A 289 10.66 -0.42 16.36
N ARG A 290 10.01 -0.11 17.48
CA ARG A 290 9.78 -1.02 18.61
C ARG A 290 9.07 -2.31 18.22
N PHE A 291 8.10 -2.24 17.30
CA PHE A 291 7.37 -3.41 16.86
C PHE A 291 8.25 -4.34 16.02
N ALA A 292 9.08 -3.79 15.13
CA ALA A 292 10.01 -4.61 14.34
C ALA A 292 11.07 -5.31 15.22
N MET A 293 11.53 -4.65 16.28
CA MET A 293 12.47 -5.21 17.24
C MET A 293 11.85 -6.40 17.98
N VAL A 294 10.68 -6.21 18.60
CA VAL A 294 9.98 -7.27 19.33
C VAL A 294 9.52 -8.40 18.41
N ALA A 295 9.12 -8.09 17.18
CA ALA A 295 8.76 -9.11 16.20
C ALA A 295 9.95 -10.05 15.91
N LYS A 296 11.18 -9.53 15.84
CA LYS A 296 12.37 -10.36 15.66
C LYS A 296 12.53 -11.34 16.82
N ASP A 297 12.38 -10.88 18.05
CA ASP A 297 12.57 -11.69 19.26
C ASP A 297 11.48 -12.77 19.41
N LEU A 298 10.23 -12.44 19.08
CA LEU A 298 9.11 -13.40 19.15
C LEU A 298 9.17 -14.47 18.05
N VAL A 299 9.77 -14.14 16.92
CA VAL A 299 9.77 -14.99 15.71
C VAL A 299 11.06 -15.82 15.60
N SER A 300 12.17 -15.28 16.10
CA SER A 300 13.47 -15.95 16.18
C SER A 300 14.12 -15.74 17.57
N PRO A 301 13.62 -16.40 18.62
CA PRO A 301 14.22 -16.28 19.95
C PRO A 301 15.69 -16.73 19.96
N ASP A 302 16.52 -16.07 20.76
CA ASP A 302 17.97 -16.36 20.89
C ASP A 302 18.26 -17.79 21.38
N ASP A 303 17.31 -18.42 22.07
CA ASP A 303 17.42 -19.81 22.55
C ASP A 303 17.14 -20.86 21.46
N GLY A 304 16.77 -20.43 20.25
CA GLY A 304 16.50 -21.31 19.11
C GLY A 304 15.19 -22.09 19.19
N SER A 305 14.31 -21.80 20.15
CA SER A 305 13.02 -22.50 20.34
C SER A 305 12.00 -22.25 19.23
N GLY A 306 12.23 -21.25 18.37
CA GLY A 306 11.29 -20.85 17.32
C GLY A 306 10.08 -20.09 17.87
N PRO A 307 9.12 -19.71 17.01
CA PRO A 307 7.94 -18.95 17.45
C PRO A 307 7.02 -19.79 18.36
N HIS A 308 6.45 -19.15 19.37
CA HIS A 308 5.55 -19.82 20.32
C HIS A 308 4.28 -20.35 19.64
N SER A 309 3.91 -21.59 19.97
CA SER A 309 2.63 -22.21 19.58
C SER A 309 1.60 -21.97 20.68
N TYR A 310 0.61 -21.13 20.38
CA TYR A 310 -0.40 -20.66 21.34
C TYR A 310 -1.51 -21.70 21.53
N LYS A 311 -1.71 -22.15 22.76
CA LYS A 311 -2.62 -23.25 23.11
C LYS A 311 -3.98 -22.76 23.59
N GLY A 312 -5.03 -23.18 22.90
CA GLY A 312 -6.40 -22.86 23.28
C GLY A 312 -7.44 -23.50 22.38
N ARG A 313 -8.69 -23.55 22.85
CA ARG A 313 -9.83 -24.08 22.08
C ARG A 313 -10.69 -22.93 21.55
N LEU A 314 -10.98 -22.96 20.26
CA LEU A 314 -11.82 -21.96 19.59
C LEU A 314 -13.26 -22.42 19.41
N THR A 315 -14.21 -21.52 19.64
CA THR A 315 -15.61 -21.69 19.28
C THR A 315 -16.02 -20.56 18.35
N ILE A 316 -16.26 -20.84 17.07
CA ILE A 316 -16.55 -19.84 16.04
C ILE A 316 -18.00 -19.99 15.59
N HIS A 317 -18.74 -18.90 15.53
CA HIS A 317 -20.10 -18.86 14.98
C HIS A 317 -20.18 -17.96 13.74
N ASP A 318 -20.86 -18.41 12.70
CA ASP A 318 -21.20 -17.58 11.54
C ASP A 318 -22.37 -16.61 11.83
N LYS A 319 -22.74 -15.81 10.83
CA LYS A 319 -23.89 -14.90 10.88
C LYS A 319 -25.23 -15.58 11.19
N ASP A 320 -25.37 -16.88 10.88
CA ASP A 320 -26.56 -17.69 11.19
C ASP A 320 -26.45 -18.35 12.57
N ARG A 321 -25.40 -18.02 13.34
CA ARG A 321 -25.04 -18.59 14.64
C ARG A 321 -24.66 -20.07 14.60
N LYS A 322 -24.38 -20.62 13.42
CA LYS A 322 -23.91 -22.00 13.27
C LYS A 322 -22.43 -22.09 13.60
N THR A 323 -22.04 -23.14 14.31
CA THR A 323 -20.64 -23.38 14.65
C THR A 323 -19.84 -23.74 13.40
N ILE A 324 -18.69 -23.09 13.22
CA ILE A 324 -17.76 -23.31 12.11
C ILE A 324 -16.48 -23.98 12.64
N ASN A 325 -15.96 -24.97 11.91
CA ASN A 325 -14.65 -25.54 12.21
C ASN A 325 -13.53 -24.59 11.73
N PRO A 326 -12.50 -24.29 12.54
CA PRO A 326 -11.37 -23.44 12.15
C PRO A 326 -10.53 -23.94 10.97
N VAL A 327 -10.74 -25.18 10.51
CA VAL A 327 -10.04 -25.77 9.36
C VAL A 327 -11.05 -26.07 8.25
N VAL A 328 -10.82 -25.49 7.07
CA VAL A 328 -11.67 -25.69 5.90
C VAL A 328 -11.53 -27.13 5.39
N GLY A 329 -12.66 -27.85 5.24
CA GLY A 329 -12.67 -29.20 4.66
C GLY A 329 -12.31 -30.36 5.59
N ALA A 330 -11.95 -30.11 6.86
CA ALA A 330 -11.60 -31.17 7.80
C ALA A 330 -12.84 -31.86 8.41
N GLN A 331 -12.89 -33.19 8.33
CA GLN A 331 -13.74 -34.03 9.19
C GLN A 331 -12.91 -34.48 10.41
N GLY A 332 -12.77 -33.61 11.41
CA GLY A 332 -11.98 -33.88 12.61
C GLY A 332 -12.16 -32.82 13.70
N ASP A 333 -11.52 -33.04 14.85
CA ASP A 333 -11.52 -32.11 15.98
C ASP A 333 -10.88 -30.77 15.60
N ALA A 334 -11.39 -29.68 16.17
CA ALA A 334 -10.83 -28.35 15.95
C ALA A 334 -9.37 -28.27 16.45
N PRO A 335 -8.47 -27.57 15.75
CA PRO A 335 -7.10 -27.39 16.21
C PRO A 335 -7.07 -26.68 17.55
N THR A 336 -6.16 -27.11 18.43
CA THR A 336 -5.94 -26.53 19.77
C THR A 336 -4.68 -25.66 19.83
N GLU A 337 -3.98 -25.50 18.71
CA GLU A 337 -2.75 -24.73 18.58
C GLU A 337 -2.86 -23.70 17.45
N HIS A 338 -2.32 -22.51 17.70
CA HIS A 338 -2.45 -21.33 16.84
C HIS A 338 -1.15 -20.52 16.84
N GLY A 339 -0.87 -19.79 15.76
CA GLY A 339 0.24 -18.83 15.72
C GLY A 339 -0.23 -17.38 15.79
N TYR A 340 -1.36 -17.10 15.15
CA TYR A 340 -1.90 -15.75 14.97
C TYR A 340 -3.43 -15.82 14.92
N LEU A 341 -4.12 -14.97 15.67
CA LEU A 341 -5.57 -14.90 15.68
C LEU A 341 -6.02 -13.45 15.80
N LEU A 342 -6.84 -12.99 14.86
CA LEU A 342 -7.22 -11.59 14.75
C LEU A 342 -8.66 -11.46 14.23
N ALA A 343 -9.47 -10.71 14.95
CA ALA A 343 -10.79 -10.26 14.57
C ALA A 343 -10.73 -8.75 14.25
N THR A 344 -11.14 -8.32 13.06
CA THR A 344 -11.01 -6.93 12.65
C THR A 344 -12.09 -6.48 11.67
N PHE A 345 -12.42 -5.19 11.70
CA PHE A 345 -13.11 -4.52 10.60
C PHE A 345 -12.12 -3.91 9.60
N CYS A 346 -10.88 -3.66 10.00
CA CYS A 346 -9.90 -2.92 9.22
C CYS A 346 -9.20 -3.80 8.18
N SER A 347 -8.91 -3.24 7.00
CA SER A 347 -8.09 -3.92 6.00
C SER A 347 -6.60 -3.79 6.27
N LYS A 348 -6.19 -2.68 6.90
CA LYS A 348 -4.81 -2.33 7.20
C LYS A 348 -4.67 -1.96 8.67
N LEU A 349 -3.61 -2.44 9.34
CA LEU A 349 -3.25 -1.93 10.69
C LEU A 349 -2.31 -0.72 10.61
N ASP A 350 -1.60 -0.60 9.49
CA ASP A 350 -0.73 0.53 9.16
C ASP A 350 -0.78 0.80 7.65
N ALA A 351 -0.35 1.98 7.19
CA ALA A 351 -0.41 2.38 5.78
C ALA A 351 0.21 1.33 4.84
N ASN A 352 1.29 0.70 5.31
CA ASN A 352 2.07 -0.31 4.58
C ASN A 352 1.80 -1.77 5.02
N PHE A 353 0.85 -2.00 5.94
CA PHE A 353 0.60 -3.32 6.50
C PHE A 353 -0.87 -3.72 6.35
N THR A 354 -1.15 -4.47 5.29
CA THR A 354 -2.49 -5.01 4.98
C THR A 354 -2.70 -6.34 5.70
N ILE A 355 -3.69 -6.39 6.59
CA ILE A 355 -4.02 -7.57 7.41
C ILE A 355 -5.30 -8.28 6.94
N SER A 356 -6.17 -7.59 6.20
CA SER A 356 -7.49 -8.10 5.84
C SER A 356 -8.00 -7.44 4.56
N PRO A 357 -7.44 -7.76 3.37
CA PRO A 357 -7.61 -6.98 2.14
C PRO A 357 -9.06 -6.91 1.66
N GLN A 358 -9.88 -7.92 1.95
CA GLN A 358 -11.30 -7.93 1.57
C GLN A 358 -12.21 -7.19 2.58
N SER A 359 -11.65 -6.75 3.72
CA SER A 359 -12.40 -5.98 4.71
C SER A 359 -12.67 -4.56 4.24
N CYS A 360 -13.90 -4.10 4.44
CA CYS A 360 -14.25 -2.70 4.32
C CYS A 360 -14.72 -2.21 5.70
N PRO A 361 -13.98 -1.33 6.39
CA PRO A 361 -14.19 -1.09 7.82
C PRO A 361 -15.57 -0.61 8.22
N LEU A 362 -16.29 0.02 7.29
CA LEU A 362 -17.58 0.65 7.56
C LEU A 362 -18.77 -0.14 6.99
N ASP A 363 -18.54 -1.35 6.43
CA ASP A 363 -19.61 -2.23 5.96
C ASP A 363 -20.17 -3.16 7.06
N GLY A 364 -19.48 -3.23 8.19
CA GLY A 364 -19.87 -3.99 9.37
C GLY A 364 -19.60 -5.50 9.29
N ARG A 365 -18.85 -5.99 8.31
CA ARG A 365 -18.38 -7.39 8.26
C ARG A 365 -17.18 -7.55 9.18
N LEU A 366 -17.35 -8.31 10.27
CA LEU A 366 -16.27 -8.62 11.18
C LEU A 366 -15.51 -9.83 10.64
N MET A 367 -14.23 -9.63 10.29
CA MET A 367 -13.40 -10.64 9.65
C MET A 367 -12.48 -11.32 10.65
N LEU A 368 -12.39 -12.64 10.57
CA LEU A 368 -11.45 -13.48 11.30
C LEU A 368 -10.26 -13.82 10.40
N VAL A 369 -9.06 -13.53 10.90
CA VAL A 369 -7.78 -13.93 10.34
C VAL A 369 -7.10 -14.87 11.33
N ARG A 370 -6.89 -16.12 10.94
CA ARG A 370 -6.20 -17.12 11.76
C ARG A 370 -5.07 -17.75 10.97
N PHE A 371 -3.90 -17.85 11.59
CA PHE A 371 -2.80 -18.69 11.13
C PHE A 371 -2.56 -19.83 12.12
N GLY A 372 -2.32 -21.03 11.60
CA GLY A 372 -1.86 -22.17 12.37
C GLY A 372 -0.49 -21.93 13.02
N PRO A 373 -0.04 -22.85 13.90
CA PRO A 373 1.29 -22.77 14.49
C PRO A 373 2.35 -22.81 13.38
N GLN A 374 3.39 -22.00 13.53
CA GLN A 374 4.46 -21.87 12.53
C GLN A 374 5.73 -22.53 13.06
N SER A 375 6.48 -23.19 12.19
CA SER A 375 7.68 -23.92 12.59
C SER A 375 8.95 -23.07 12.55
N ASN A 376 8.93 -21.93 11.87
CA ASN A 376 10.09 -21.07 11.71
C ASN A 376 9.69 -19.62 11.38
N ALA A 377 10.70 -18.75 11.49
CA ALA A 377 10.58 -17.33 11.22
C ALA A 377 10.19 -16.99 9.79
N HIS A 378 10.72 -17.74 8.82
CA HIS A 378 10.50 -17.49 7.41
C HIS A 378 9.02 -17.60 7.04
N GLU A 379 8.31 -18.60 7.57
CA GLU A 379 6.87 -18.75 7.34
C GLU A 379 6.05 -17.60 7.95
N ILE A 380 6.39 -17.15 9.17
CA ILE A 380 5.72 -15.98 9.76
C ILE A 380 5.92 -14.74 8.89
N TRP A 381 7.15 -14.48 8.44
CA TRP A 381 7.42 -13.34 7.56
C TRP A 381 6.79 -13.50 6.18
N ARG A 382 6.68 -14.73 5.64
CA ARG A 382 5.95 -15.03 4.40
C ARG A 382 4.48 -14.66 4.53
N LEU A 383 3.83 -15.07 5.62
CA LEU A 383 2.43 -14.78 5.92
C LEU A 383 2.16 -13.29 6.16
N LEU A 384 3.12 -12.57 6.75
CA LEU A 384 2.99 -11.14 7.05
C LEU A 384 3.42 -10.21 5.90
N ARG A 385 4.20 -10.69 4.92
CA ARG A 385 4.72 -9.86 3.80
C ARG A 385 4.02 -10.08 2.46
N ASN A 386 3.52 -11.29 2.20
CA ASN A 386 2.84 -11.56 0.94
C ASN A 386 1.38 -11.12 1.05
N GLY A 387 0.96 -10.20 0.18
CA GLY A 387 -0.45 -9.87 -0.02
C GLY A 387 -1.25 -11.16 -0.21
N GLN A 388 -2.35 -11.26 0.53
CA GLN A 388 -3.01 -12.53 0.89
C GLN A 388 -3.63 -13.34 -0.28
N GLY A 389 -3.45 -12.91 -1.53
CA GLY A 389 -3.87 -13.67 -2.72
C GLY A 389 -3.11 -14.99 -2.91
N LEU A 390 -1.99 -15.20 -2.21
CA LEU A 390 -1.19 -16.44 -2.24
C LEU A 390 -1.54 -17.43 -1.11
N LEU A 391 -2.52 -17.11 -0.26
CA LEU A 391 -2.73 -17.78 1.04
C LEU A 391 -4.12 -18.42 1.20
N GLU A 392 -5.02 -18.29 0.22
CA GLU A 392 -6.41 -18.81 0.31
C GLU A 392 -6.50 -20.35 0.30
N ASP A 393 -5.47 -21.03 -0.22
CA ASP A 393 -5.42 -22.50 -0.33
C ASP A 393 -4.69 -23.21 0.83
N ASP A 394 -4.12 -22.47 1.78
CA ASP A 394 -3.43 -23.08 2.92
C ASP A 394 -4.44 -23.46 4.03
N PRO A 395 -4.61 -24.75 4.36
CA PRO A 395 -5.56 -25.19 5.39
C PRO A 395 -5.20 -24.71 6.81
N ALA A 396 -3.97 -24.26 7.04
CA ALA A 396 -3.56 -23.62 8.29
C ALA A 396 -4.05 -22.17 8.40
N ILE A 397 -4.51 -21.57 7.30
CA ILE A 397 -4.96 -20.19 7.22
C ILE A 397 -6.48 -20.16 7.13
N MET A 398 -7.09 -19.23 7.87
CA MET A 398 -8.51 -18.94 7.74
C MET A 398 -8.70 -17.44 7.62
N TYR A 399 -9.42 -17.05 6.58
CA TYR A 399 -9.89 -15.70 6.33
C TYR A 399 -11.41 -15.73 6.10
N ARG A 400 -12.20 -15.30 7.08
CA ARG A 400 -13.66 -15.48 6.99
C ARG A 400 -14.46 -14.48 7.84
N GLU A 401 -15.61 -14.06 7.32
CA GLU A 401 -16.61 -13.34 8.12
C GLU A 401 -17.16 -14.24 9.24
N PHE A 402 -17.30 -13.69 10.44
CA PHE A 402 -17.86 -14.39 11.59
C PHE A 402 -18.73 -13.47 12.45
N HIS A 403 -19.58 -14.06 13.30
CA HIS A 403 -20.43 -13.34 14.25
C HIS A 403 -19.84 -13.30 15.65
N SER A 404 -19.35 -14.45 16.14
CA SER A 404 -18.67 -14.53 17.43
C SER A 404 -17.55 -15.58 17.45
N LEU A 405 -16.51 -15.29 18.23
CA LEU A 405 -15.33 -16.12 18.42
C LEU A 405 -15.05 -16.19 19.93
N GLY A 406 -15.22 -17.38 20.49
CA GLY A 406 -14.79 -17.73 21.84
C GLY A 406 -13.40 -18.35 21.83
N ILE A 407 -12.56 -17.95 22.78
CA ILE A 407 -11.22 -18.51 23.01
C ILE A 407 -11.16 -18.99 24.46
N GLN A 408 -11.02 -20.30 24.63
CA GLN A 408 -10.68 -20.90 25.92
C GLN A 408 -9.16 -21.08 25.97
N PHE A 409 -8.49 -20.39 26.88
CA PHE A 409 -7.02 -20.42 26.95
C PHE A 409 -6.55 -21.66 27.72
N ASP A 410 -5.66 -22.44 27.09
CA ASP A 410 -5.05 -23.64 27.67
C ASP A 410 -3.55 -23.44 27.96
N GLU A 411 -3.12 -22.17 28.02
CA GLU A 411 -1.75 -21.77 28.37
C GLU A 411 -1.51 -21.85 29.87
N GLU A 412 -0.26 -22.14 30.26
CA GLU A 412 0.20 -22.17 31.66
C GLU A 412 0.84 -20.85 32.09
N ASP A 413 1.59 -20.19 31.21
CA ASP A 413 2.20 -18.87 31.45
C ASP A 413 1.22 -17.72 31.16
N ASP A 414 1.13 -16.75 32.08
CA ASP A 414 0.33 -15.53 31.92
C ASP A 414 0.69 -14.78 30.65
N LYS A 415 1.97 -14.77 30.26
CA LYS A 415 2.48 -14.10 29.06
C LYS A 415 1.70 -14.48 27.79
N TRP A 416 1.29 -15.73 27.67
CA TRP A 416 0.62 -16.25 26.47
C TRP A 416 -0.91 -16.16 26.53
N ARG A 417 -1.46 -15.71 27.67
CA ARG A 417 -2.89 -15.44 27.90
C ARG A 417 -3.27 -13.96 27.75
N ARG A 418 -2.49 -13.21 26.97
CA ARG A 418 -2.75 -11.78 26.72
C ARG A 418 -3.58 -11.60 25.46
N VAL A 419 -4.68 -10.86 25.59
CA VAL A 419 -5.54 -10.45 24.48
C VAL A 419 -5.30 -8.97 24.21
N CYS A 420 -5.24 -8.56 22.95
CA CYS A 420 -5.14 -7.16 22.56
C CYS A 420 -6.44 -6.69 21.92
N VAL A 421 -7.05 -5.63 22.44
CA VAL A 421 -8.26 -4.99 21.92
C VAL A 421 -7.95 -3.52 21.64
N ASP A 422 -7.93 -3.14 20.37
CA ASP A 422 -7.57 -1.80 19.87
C ASP A 422 -6.28 -1.24 20.52
N GLY A 423 -5.27 -2.10 20.72
CA GLY A 423 -4.00 -1.75 21.35
C GLY A 423 -3.99 -1.84 22.88
N THR A 424 -5.14 -1.98 23.54
CA THR A 424 -5.23 -2.25 24.99
C THR A 424 -4.95 -3.71 25.27
N ILE A 425 -4.07 -4.01 26.22
CA ILE A 425 -3.72 -5.39 26.59
C ILE A 425 -4.54 -5.85 27.80
N ILE A 426 -5.11 -7.04 27.69
CA ILE A 426 -5.90 -7.70 28.73
C ILE A 426 -5.19 -8.98 29.14
N GLN A 427 -4.91 -9.12 30.44
CA GLN A 427 -4.41 -10.35 31.02
C GLN A 427 -5.59 -11.25 31.41
N ILE A 428 -5.58 -12.50 30.93
CA ILE A 428 -6.56 -13.52 31.29
C ILE A 428 -5.96 -14.47 32.33
N GLU A 429 -6.73 -14.73 33.39
CA GLU A 429 -6.37 -15.67 34.45
C GLU A 429 -6.32 -17.11 33.92
N LYS A 430 -5.60 -17.99 34.62
CA LYS A 430 -5.47 -19.41 34.23
C LYS A 430 -6.86 -20.08 34.16
N GLY A 431 -7.15 -20.73 33.03
CA GLY A 431 -8.45 -21.37 32.76
C GLY A 431 -9.56 -20.40 32.36
N GLY A 432 -9.26 -19.10 32.22
CA GLY A 432 -10.20 -18.09 31.73
C GLY A 432 -10.52 -18.24 30.25
N HIS A 433 -11.48 -17.43 29.78
CA HIS A 433 -11.87 -17.36 28.37
C HIS A 433 -12.24 -15.93 27.98
N SER A 434 -12.21 -15.67 26.67
CA SER A 434 -12.69 -14.42 26.07
C SER A 434 -13.62 -14.71 24.91
N THR A 435 -14.64 -13.89 24.71
CA THR A 435 -15.53 -13.98 23.55
C THR A 435 -15.63 -12.64 22.85
N VAL A 436 -15.17 -12.56 21.61
CA VAL A 436 -15.44 -11.40 20.74
C VAL A 436 -16.71 -11.65 19.93
N SER A 437 -17.59 -10.67 19.87
CA SER A 437 -18.82 -10.70 19.08
C SER A 437 -19.12 -9.33 18.49
N LYS A 438 -19.79 -9.30 17.33
CA LYS A 438 -20.26 -8.03 16.77
C LYS A 438 -21.24 -7.37 17.75
N HIS A 439 -21.05 -6.08 18.03
CA HIS A 439 -21.95 -5.33 18.89
C HIS A 439 -23.26 -5.04 18.14
N GLU A 440 -24.38 -5.45 18.73
CA GLU A 440 -25.71 -5.26 18.16
C GLU A 440 -26.38 -4.03 18.79
N GLY A 441 -26.88 -3.10 17.98
CA GLY A 441 -27.50 -1.89 18.52
C GLY A 441 -27.63 -0.74 17.53
N ALA A 442 -28.03 0.42 18.02
CA ALA A 442 -27.92 1.67 17.27
C ALA A 442 -26.44 2.06 17.12
N ASP A 443 -26.13 2.83 16.07
CA ASP A 443 -24.79 3.35 15.80
C ASP A 443 -24.19 3.97 17.07
N VAL A 444 -22.96 3.60 17.42
CA VAL A 444 -22.29 4.11 18.63
C VAL A 444 -21.59 5.43 18.34
N ALA A 445 -20.93 5.51 17.21
CA ALA A 445 -20.32 6.70 16.67
C ALA A 445 -20.39 6.63 15.14
N ARG A 446 -20.23 7.78 14.49
CA ARG A 446 -20.09 7.87 13.04
C ARG A 446 -18.73 8.44 12.71
N LEU A 447 -18.11 7.98 11.64
CA LEU A 447 -16.84 8.50 11.14
C LEU A 447 -17.12 9.26 9.84
N ARG A 448 -16.62 10.49 9.75
CA ARG A 448 -16.68 11.27 8.51
C ARG A 448 -15.59 10.75 7.58
N VAL A 449 -16.01 10.30 6.38
CA VAL A 449 -15.13 9.69 5.37
C VAL A 449 -15.49 10.15 3.96
N LEU A 450 -14.56 10.01 3.02
CA LEU A 450 -14.81 10.35 1.60
C LEU A 450 -15.58 9.22 0.91
N GLU A 451 -16.76 9.51 0.34
CA GLU A 451 -17.60 8.48 -0.30
C GLU A 451 -16.97 7.81 -1.52
N GLU A 452 -16.12 8.52 -2.27
CA GLU A 452 -15.39 7.95 -3.41
C GLU A 452 -14.32 6.94 -2.96
N ALA A 453 -13.70 7.15 -1.79
CA ALA A 453 -12.71 6.23 -1.22
C ALA A 453 -13.34 4.91 -0.75
N LEU A 454 -14.61 4.93 -0.31
CA LEU A 454 -15.37 3.72 0.03
C LEU A 454 -15.75 2.86 -1.19
N LYS A 455 -15.91 3.48 -2.37
CA LYS A 455 -16.12 2.76 -3.62
C LYS A 455 -14.80 2.26 -4.23
N ASN A 456 -13.71 3.00 -4.03
CA ASN A 456 -12.42 2.72 -4.63
C ASN A 456 -11.59 1.64 -3.89
N ASN A 457 -11.90 1.32 -2.63
CA ASN A 457 -11.35 0.14 -1.96
C ASN A 457 -11.86 -1.19 -2.55
N LEU A 458 -12.89 -1.17 -3.40
CA LEU A 458 -13.39 -2.34 -4.15
C LEU A 458 -13.12 -2.25 -5.68
N HIS A 459 -12.64 -1.10 -6.18
CA HIS A 459 -12.57 -0.82 -7.62
C HIS A 459 -11.16 -0.95 -8.24
N LEU A 460 -10.14 -1.29 -7.45
CA LEU A 460 -8.82 -1.66 -7.98
C LEU A 460 -8.65 -3.17 -8.18
N LEU A 461 -9.72 -3.98 -8.02
CA LEU A 461 -9.67 -5.43 -8.17
C LEU A 461 -10.64 -6.05 -9.19
N LEU A 462 -11.53 -5.31 -9.86
CA LEU A 462 -12.40 -5.87 -10.90
C LEU A 462 -12.66 -4.88 -12.05
N HIS A 463 -12.34 -5.34 -13.26
CA HIS A 463 -12.81 -4.92 -14.59
C HIS A 463 -13.69 -3.66 -14.68
N TYR A 464 -13.20 -2.65 -15.40
CA TYR A 464 -14.08 -1.76 -16.17
C TYR A 464 -14.70 -2.59 -17.31
N GLN A 465 -15.91 -3.12 -17.08
CA GLN A 465 -16.83 -3.40 -18.18
C GLN A 465 -17.22 -2.06 -18.78
N LEU A 466 -16.76 -1.84 -20.01
CA LEU A 466 -17.29 -0.84 -20.92
C LEU A 466 -18.73 -1.22 -21.23
N ASP A 467 -19.69 -0.47 -20.69
CA ASP A 467 -21.04 -0.53 -21.23
C ASP A 467 -21.16 0.44 -22.42
N SER A 468 -21.69 -0.15 -23.48
CA SER A 468 -21.81 0.28 -24.86
C SER A 468 -22.31 1.70 -25.12
N GLY A 469 -21.79 2.32 -26.18
CA GLY A 469 -22.53 3.42 -26.82
C GLY A 469 -21.83 4.32 -27.84
N ASP A 470 -20.88 3.86 -28.67
CA ASP A 470 -20.69 4.32 -30.08
C ASP A 470 -19.54 3.53 -30.74
N THR A 471 -19.83 2.75 -31.78
CA THR A 471 -18.89 1.82 -32.44
C THR A 471 -18.28 2.40 -33.72
N SER A 472 -17.86 3.67 -33.70
CA SER A 472 -17.37 4.32 -34.91
C SER A 472 -16.16 5.24 -34.72
N GLN A 473 -15.03 4.74 -34.19
CA GLN A 473 -13.67 5.23 -34.55
C GLN A 473 -12.52 4.35 -33.98
N PRO A 474 -11.34 4.24 -34.65
CA PRO A 474 -10.24 3.35 -34.28
C PRO A 474 -9.50 3.76 -32.98
N GLN A 475 -9.11 2.76 -32.18
CA GLN A 475 -8.53 2.88 -30.82
C GLN A 475 -7.17 3.59 -30.70
N TYR A 476 -6.46 3.88 -31.79
CA TYR A 476 -5.08 4.40 -31.74
C TYR A 476 -4.95 5.93 -31.47
N LEU A 477 -6.06 6.68 -31.45
CA LEU A 477 -6.06 8.14 -31.23
C LEU A 477 -6.39 8.57 -29.79
N LYS A 478 -6.39 7.64 -28.81
CA LYS A 478 -6.64 7.93 -27.38
C LYS A 478 -5.37 8.15 -26.53
N GLN A 479 -4.17 8.01 -27.11
CA GLN A 479 -2.89 8.05 -26.37
C GLN A 479 -2.52 9.44 -25.82
N ASP A 480 -2.89 10.53 -26.49
CA ASP A 480 -2.54 11.89 -26.02
C ASP A 480 -3.28 12.31 -24.73
N ARG A 481 -4.46 11.73 -24.45
CA ARG A 481 -5.19 12.00 -23.19
C ARG A 481 -4.69 11.17 -22.00
N LEU A 482 -4.10 10.00 -22.25
CA LEU A 482 -3.49 9.16 -21.21
C LEU A 482 -2.16 9.75 -20.74
N MET A 483 -1.40 10.39 -21.65
CA MET A 483 -0.20 11.15 -21.32
C MET A 483 -0.53 12.32 -20.39
N ASP A 484 -1.52 13.17 -20.71
CA ASP A 484 -1.93 14.29 -19.84
C ASP A 484 -2.52 13.83 -18.49
N GLN A 485 -3.19 12.68 -18.43
CA GLN A 485 -3.76 12.14 -17.20
C GLN A 485 -2.71 11.44 -16.31
N ALA A 486 -1.70 10.79 -16.89
CA ALA A 486 -0.55 10.24 -16.15
C ALA A 486 0.42 11.34 -15.72
N LEU A 487 0.59 12.40 -16.53
CA LEU A 487 1.34 13.60 -16.16
C LEU A 487 0.61 14.42 -15.08
N GLN A 488 -0.72 14.51 -15.08
CA GLN A 488 -1.48 15.12 -13.97
C GLN A 488 -1.47 14.26 -12.69
N ALA A 489 -1.33 12.94 -12.81
CA ALA A 489 -1.06 12.06 -11.67
C ALA A 489 0.34 12.29 -11.05
N ARG A 490 1.25 13.01 -11.73
CA ARG A 490 2.57 13.39 -11.19
C ARG A 490 2.53 14.44 -10.08
N ALA A 491 1.43 15.18 -9.89
CA ALA A 491 1.34 16.15 -8.80
C ALA A 491 1.02 15.52 -7.42
N VAL A 492 0.68 14.23 -7.37
CA VAL A 492 0.21 13.56 -6.14
C VAL A 492 1.27 12.64 -5.50
N SER A 493 2.44 12.45 -6.11
CA SER A 493 3.42 11.40 -5.73
C SER A 493 4.77 11.93 -5.23
N ALA A 494 4.80 12.56 -4.06
CA ALA A 494 6.04 12.90 -3.34
C ALA A 494 6.07 12.60 -1.81
N ASP A 495 5.01 12.06 -1.17
CA ASP A 495 5.00 11.69 0.28
C ASP A 495 4.27 10.39 0.55
N LEU A 496 3.97 9.59 -0.47
CA LEU A 496 3.92 8.15 -0.22
C LEU A 496 5.33 7.60 -0.47
N MET A 497 6.24 7.93 0.45
CA MET A 497 7.50 7.21 0.53
C MET A 497 7.41 6.32 1.78
N PRO A 498 7.25 4.98 1.67
CA PRO A 498 7.70 4.09 2.74
C PRO A 498 9.11 4.53 3.11
N SER A 499 9.44 4.59 4.41
CA SER A 499 10.73 5.12 4.90
C SER A 499 11.82 4.79 3.88
N LEU A 500 12.26 5.82 3.14
CA LEU A 500 13.17 5.65 2.01
C LEU A 500 14.28 4.69 2.45
N PRO A 501 14.69 3.72 1.61
CA PRO A 501 15.95 3.02 1.87
C PRO A 501 16.98 4.10 2.21
N THR A 502 17.76 3.93 3.28
CA THR A 502 18.75 4.93 3.71
C THR A 502 19.80 5.10 2.61
N ILE A 503 19.52 5.96 1.63
CA ILE A 503 20.48 6.46 0.66
C ILE A 503 21.25 7.55 1.39
N SER A 504 22.58 7.47 1.39
CA SER A 504 23.37 8.54 1.97
C SER A 504 23.18 9.82 1.15
N HIS A 505 23.18 10.99 1.80
CA HIS A 505 23.04 12.26 1.08
C HIS A 505 24.22 12.47 0.11
N GLU A 506 25.39 11.94 0.46
CA GLU A 506 26.60 11.99 -0.36
C GLU A 506 26.49 11.12 -1.61
N ASP A 507 26.02 9.88 -1.48
CA ASP A 507 25.79 8.97 -2.61
C ASP A 507 24.72 9.54 -3.56
N LEU A 508 23.62 10.05 -3.01
CA LEU A 508 22.56 10.64 -3.83
C LEU A 508 23.05 11.87 -4.60
N ALA A 509 23.79 12.77 -3.94
CA ALA A 509 24.31 13.98 -4.56
C ALA A 509 25.37 13.66 -5.63
N SER A 510 26.31 12.76 -5.33
CA SER A 510 27.37 12.35 -6.27
C SER A 510 26.83 11.60 -7.48
N PHE A 511 25.85 10.70 -7.27
CA PHE A 511 25.14 10.02 -8.36
C PHE A 511 24.41 11.00 -9.26
N ARG A 512 23.61 11.90 -8.69
CA ARG A 512 22.85 12.89 -9.48
C ARG A 512 23.75 13.86 -10.23
N ALA A 513 24.88 14.26 -9.64
CA ALA A 513 25.87 15.10 -10.32
C ALA A 513 26.47 14.37 -11.53
N THR A 514 26.82 13.09 -11.37
CA THR A 514 27.35 12.26 -12.46
C THR A 514 26.30 12.03 -13.55
N LEU A 515 25.07 11.71 -13.16
CA LEU A 515 23.96 11.55 -14.08
C LEU A 515 23.73 12.82 -14.91
N ALA A 516 23.73 14.00 -14.28
CA ALA A 516 23.55 15.28 -14.98
C ALA A 516 24.70 15.59 -15.97
N SER A 517 25.94 15.19 -15.66
CA SER A 517 27.09 15.41 -16.54
C SER A 517 27.28 14.32 -17.60
N SER A 518 26.55 13.21 -17.49
CA SER A 518 26.65 12.10 -18.44
C SER A 518 26.00 12.48 -19.76
N SER A 519 26.76 12.36 -20.85
CA SER A 519 26.28 12.54 -22.21
C SER A 519 25.64 11.26 -22.74
N ARG A 520 26.18 10.09 -22.37
CA ARG A 520 25.67 8.77 -22.81
C ARG A 520 25.44 7.83 -21.64
N ILE A 521 24.24 7.23 -21.59
CA ILE A 521 23.76 6.40 -20.47
C ILE A 521 23.33 5.03 -20.98
N LEU A 522 23.86 3.97 -20.38
CA LEU A 522 23.46 2.59 -20.63
C LEU A 522 22.64 2.05 -19.45
N LEU A 523 21.48 1.47 -19.71
CA LEU A 523 20.61 0.87 -18.70
C LEU A 523 20.57 -0.65 -18.87
N PHE A 524 20.73 -1.42 -17.79
CA PHE A 524 20.48 -2.86 -17.79
C PHE A 524 19.26 -3.17 -16.94
N LEU A 525 18.19 -3.65 -17.57
CA LEU A 525 16.92 -3.89 -16.90
C LEU A 525 16.68 -5.39 -16.76
N GLY A 526 16.41 -5.87 -15.54
CA GLY A 526 16.08 -7.27 -15.30
C GLY A 526 14.88 -7.49 -14.40
N ALA A 527 14.62 -8.75 -14.06
CA ALA A 527 13.33 -9.18 -13.51
C ALA A 527 12.96 -8.51 -12.16
N GLY A 528 13.94 -8.04 -11.39
CA GLY A 528 13.70 -7.29 -10.16
C GLY A 528 13.00 -5.94 -10.38
N LEU A 529 13.06 -5.37 -11.58
CA LEU A 529 12.28 -4.19 -11.98
C LEU A 529 10.78 -4.51 -12.03
N SER A 530 10.43 -5.71 -12.53
CA SER A 530 9.05 -6.18 -12.72
C SER A 530 8.46 -6.88 -11.49
N ALA A 531 9.29 -7.23 -10.49
CA ALA A 531 8.85 -7.92 -9.29
C ALA A 531 7.73 -7.21 -8.50
N PRO A 532 7.78 -5.87 -8.29
CA PRO A 532 6.69 -5.15 -7.63
C PRO A 532 5.38 -5.15 -8.42
N SER A 533 5.43 -5.40 -9.74
CA SER A 533 4.26 -5.55 -10.60
C SER A 533 3.62 -6.94 -10.53
N GLY A 534 4.07 -7.81 -9.60
CA GLY A 534 3.55 -9.16 -9.43
C GLY A 534 4.15 -10.20 -10.39
N ILE A 535 5.23 -9.86 -11.12
CA ILE A 535 5.94 -10.80 -12.00
C ILE A 535 7.06 -11.49 -11.21
N PRO A 536 7.07 -12.83 -11.09
CA PRO A 536 8.07 -13.56 -10.33
C PRO A 536 9.45 -13.45 -10.97
N THR A 537 10.47 -13.36 -10.12
CA THR A 537 11.88 -13.36 -10.55
C THR A 537 12.39 -14.78 -10.78
N PHE A 538 13.42 -14.93 -11.61
CA PHE A 538 14.11 -16.22 -11.82
C PHE A 538 15.09 -16.60 -10.69
N ARG A 539 15.15 -15.80 -9.62
CA ARG A 539 16.02 -15.98 -8.44
C ARG A 539 15.18 -15.84 -7.17
N GLY A 540 15.50 -16.62 -6.14
CA GLY A 540 14.78 -16.66 -4.86
C GLY A 540 14.15 -18.03 -4.56
N PRO A 541 13.48 -18.20 -3.41
CA PRO A 541 12.69 -19.41 -3.15
C PRO A 541 11.52 -19.51 -4.14
N ASN A 542 11.18 -20.73 -4.58
CA ASN A 542 10.05 -21.04 -5.49
C ASN A 542 10.17 -20.56 -6.95
N THR A 543 11.35 -20.64 -7.56
CA THR A 543 11.54 -20.32 -8.99
C THR A 543 11.11 -21.45 -9.94
N SER A 544 10.75 -22.64 -9.43
CA SER A 544 10.35 -23.76 -10.26
C SER A 544 8.88 -23.65 -10.68
N TRP A 545 8.58 -24.10 -11.90
CA TRP A 545 7.22 -24.23 -12.41
C TRP A 545 6.92 -25.72 -12.58
N ARG A 546 5.93 -26.23 -11.85
CA ARG A 546 5.62 -27.68 -11.75
C ARG A 546 6.83 -28.54 -11.34
N GLY A 547 7.71 -27.99 -10.51
CA GLY A 547 8.95 -28.66 -10.08
C GLY A 547 10.09 -28.65 -11.11
N LEU A 548 9.87 -28.06 -12.30
CA LEU A 548 10.90 -27.88 -13.33
C LEU A 548 11.58 -26.52 -13.13
N SER A 549 12.91 -26.48 -13.30
CA SER A 549 13.62 -25.20 -13.24
C SER A 549 13.29 -24.36 -14.47
N PRO A 550 13.36 -23.01 -14.38
CA PRO A 550 13.17 -22.13 -15.54
C PRO A 550 14.09 -22.47 -16.70
N LYS A 551 15.32 -22.91 -16.40
CA LYS A 551 16.32 -23.30 -17.40
C LYS A 551 15.90 -24.54 -18.18
N ASP A 552 15.30 -25.51 -17.49
CA ASP A 552 14.90 -26.77 -18.12
C ASP A 552 13.68 -26.56 -19.01
N ILE A 553 12.62 -25.93 -18.47
CA ILE A 553 11.36 -25.75 -19.20
C ILE A 553 11.44 -24.72 -20.34
N SER A 554 12.33 -23.73 -20.24
CA SER A 554 12.53 -22.71 -21.28
C SER A 554 13.74 -23.04 -22.16
N SER A 555 13.80 -24.27 -22.69
CA SER A 555 14.86 -24.73 -23.59
C SER A 555 14.30 -25.26 -24.91
N PRO A 556 15.06 -25.18 -26.03
CA PRO A 556 14.62 -25.76 -27.31
C PRO A 556 14.37 -27.27 -27.20
N TYR A 557 15.21 -27.97 -26.43
CA TYR A 557 15.07 -29.39 -26.16
C TYR A 557 13.74 -29.73 -25.48
N PHE A 558 13.31 -28.93 -24.49
CA PHE A 558 12.03 -29.17 -23.81
C PHE A 558 10.82 -28.82 -24.68
N PHE A 559 10.95 -27.81 -25.54
CA PHE A 559 9.92 -27.49 -26.54
C PHE A 559 9.69 -28.65 -27.51
N GLU A 560 10.77 -29.29 -27.98
CA GLU A 560 10.68 -30.49 -28.84
C GLU A 560 10.16 -31.72 -28.09
N GLU A 561 10.59 -31.93 -26.84
CA GLU A 561 10.19 -33.10 -26.03
C GLU A 561 8.74 -33.02 -25.56
N ASN A 562 8.28 -31.84 -25.15
CA ASN A 562 6.96 -31.64 -24.57
C ASN A 562 6.37 -30.26 -24.91
N PRO A 563 5.96 -30.04 -26.18
CA PRO A 563 5.46 -28.75 -26.66
C PRO A 563 4.19 -28.31 -25.93
N ILE A 564 3.37 -29.26 -25.46
CA ILE A 564 2.14 -28.98 -24.70
C ILE A 564 2.48 -28.33 -23.36
N LEU A 565 3.36 -28.96 -22.59
CA LEU A 565 3.73 -28.46 -21.27
C LEU A 565 4.50 -27.13 -21.36
N PHE A 566 5.35 -27.00 -22.38
CA PHE A 566 6.03 -25.75 -22.72
C PHE A 566 5.03 -24.63 -23.00
N TRP A 567 4.02 -24.87 -23.83
CA TRP A 567 3.02 -23.85 -24.15
C TRP A 567 2.11 -23.50 -22.98
N HIS A 568 1.79 -24.45 -22.09
CA HIS A 568 1.11 -24.14 -20.82
C HIS A 568 1.95 -23.21 -19.94
N HIS A 569 3.26 -23.45 -19.85
CA HIS A 569 4.16 -22.57 -19.12
C HIS A 569 4.20 -21.15 -19.70
N PHE A 570 4.38 -21.01 -21.01
CA PHE A 570 4.44 -19.69 -21.64
C PHE A 570 3.10 -18.97 -21.68
N ASN A 571 1.98 -19.68 -21.87
CA ASN A 571 0.64 -19.08 -21.78
C ASN A 571 0.32 -18.62 -20.35
N HIS A 572 0.71 -19.39 -19.34
CA HIS A 572 0.60 -18.96 -17.94
C HIS A 572 1.37 -17.64 -17.71
N ARG A 573 2.62 -17.56 -18.19
CA ARG A 573 3.43 -16.34 -18.08
C ARG A 573 2.86 -15.16 -18.88
N ARG A 574 2.30 -15.42 -20.06
CA ARG A 574 1.57 -14.42 -20.85
C ARG A 574 0.37 -13.87 -20.08
N SER A 575 -0.46 -14.74 -19.50
CA SER A 575 -1.63 -14.32 -18.71
C SER A 575 -1.21 -13.44 -17.52
N MET A 576 -0.13 -13.81 -16.81
CA MET A 576 0.45 -12.98 -15.75
C MET A 576 0.94 -11.62 -16.27
N GLY A 577 1.65 -11.63 -17.40
CA GLY A 577 2.14 -10.42 -18.07
C GLY A 577 1.02 -9.47 -18.49
N LEU A 578 -0.08 -9.99 -19.03
CA LEU A 578 -1.26 -9.19 -19.44
C LEU A 578 -1.99 -8.59 -18.24
N LYS A 579 -2.05 -9.31 -17.12
CA LYS A 579 -2.68 -8.85 -15.87
C LYS A 579 -1.83 -7.83 -15.11
N ALA A 580 -0.51 -7.85 -15.29
CA ALA A 580 0.42 -6.94 -14.61
C ALA A 580 0.43 -5.52 -15.22
N GLY A 581 0.53 -4.51 -14.36
CA GLY A 581 0.70 -3.10 -14.74
C GLY A 581 2.14 -2.61 -14.53
N PRO A 582 2.66 -1.67 -15.36
CA PRO A 582 3.94 -1.03 -15.10
C PRO A 582 3.94 -0.30 -13.75
N ASN A 583 5.08 -0.33 -13.06
CA ASN A 583 5.26 0.34 -11.77
C ASN A 583 6.08 1.63 -11.87
N ALA A 584 6.23 2.36 -10.76
CA ALA A 584 6.92 3.66 -10.72
C ALA A 584 8.38 3.61 -11.22
N GLY A 585 9.07 2.47 -11.09
CA GLY A 585 10.42 2.28 -11.62
C GLY A 585 10.46 2.28 -13.16
N HIS A 586 9.47 1.66 -13.80
CA HIS A 586 9.37 1.65 -15.27
C HIS A 586 9.13 3.06 -15.82
N PHE A 587 8.23 3.82 -15.19
CA PHE A 587 7.96 5.20 -15.59
C PHE A 587 9.17 6.11 -15.37
N ALA A 588 9.92 5.92 -14.28
CA ALA A 588 11.14 6.71 -14.03
C ALA A 588 12.22 6.47 -15.10
N LEU A 589 12.40 5.21 -15.54
CA LEU A 589 13.36 4.87 -16.60
C LEU A 589 12.91 5.35 -17.98
N MET A 590 11.62 5.24 -18.29
CA MET A 590 11.04 5.83 -19.52
C MET A 590 11.33 7.33 -19.59
N GLU A 591 11.16 8.02 -18.47
CA GLU A 591 11.35 9.47 -18.38
C GLU A 591 12.82 9.87 -18.47
N LEU A 592 13.72 9.05 -17.94
CA LEU A 592 15.15 9.21 -18.15
C LEU A 592 15.52 9.07 -19.63
N ALA A 593 15.06 7.99 -20.27
CA ALA A 593 15.28 7.74 -21.70
C ALA A 593 14.73 8.89 -22.55
N ARG A 594 13.54 9.41 -22.22
CA ARG A 594 12.95 10.56 -22.90
C ARG A 594 13.80 11.84 -22.78
N LYS A 595 14.44 12.08 -21.65
CA LYS A 595 15.28 13.27 -21.41
C LYS A 595 16.61 13.20 -22.18
N TRP A 596 17.21 12.02 -22.30
CA TRP A 596 18.48 11.80 -23.01
C TRP A 596 18.31 11.41 -24.49
N GLY A 597 17.09 11.05 -24.91
CA GLY A 597 16.81 10.59 -26.26
C GLY A 597 17.66 9.37 -26.62
N LEU A 598 18.18 9.35 -27.85
CA LEU A 598 19.03 8.27 -28.37
C LEU A 598 20.38 8.14 -27.65
N ALA A 599 20.75 9.10 -26.81
CA ALA A 599 21.94 9.01 -25.96
C ALA A 599 21.71 8.16 -24.70
N CYS A 600 20.49 7.65 -24.48
CA CYS A 600 20.19 6.64 -23.49
C CYS A 600 19.73 5.35 -24.16
N LEU A 601 20.43 4.25 -23.88
CA LEU A 601 20.08 2.93 -24.39
C LEU A 601 19.75 1.98 -23.23
N ALA A 602 18.59 1.34 -23.29
CA ALA A 602 18.17 0.33 -22.33
C ALA A 602 18.29 -1.09 -22.90
N VAL A 603 19.20 -1.88 -22.35
CA VAL A 603 19.30 -3.32 -22.58
C VAL A 603 18.30 -4.03 -21.65
N ASN A 604 17.13 -4.35 -22.19
CA ASN A 604 16.04 -4.96 -21.44
C ASN A 604 16.06 -6.50 -21.55
N GLN A 605 16.31 -7.17 -20.43
CA GLN A 605 16.28 -8.63 -20.32
C GLN A 605 14.88 -9.19 -20.10
N ASN A 606 13.91 -8.33 -19.77
CA ASN A 606 12.54 -8.73 -19.43
C ASN A 606 11.70 -8.94 -20.69
N ILE A 607 10.93 -10.02 -20.70
CA ILE A 607 10.02 -10.41 -21.79
C ILE A 607 8.54 -10.08 -21.47
N ASP A 608 8.27 -9.37 -20.37
CA ASP A 608 6.93 -9.13 -19.82
C ASP A 608 6.19 -7.92 -20.41
N GLY A 609 6.85 -7.16 -21.30
CA GLY A 609 6.33 -5.98 -21.99
C GLY A 609 5.98 -4.78 -21.11
N LEU A 610 6.37 -4.77 -19.83
CA LEU A 610 6.01 -3.69 -18.90
C LEU A 610 6.68 -2.36 -19.25
N SER A 611 7.94 -2.38 -19.69
CA SER A 611 8.66 -1.18 -20.15
C SER A 611 7.97 -0.53 -21.35
N GLN A 612 7.56 -1.32 -22.34
CA GLN A 612 6.83 -0.83 -23.52
C GLN A 612 5.46 -0.26 -23.11
N ARG A 613 4.73 -0.94 -22.22
CA ARG A 613 3.45 -0.43 -21.69
C ARG A 613 3.59 0.81 -20.81
N ALA A 614 4.79 1.06 -20.25
CA ALA A 614 5.12 2.32 -19.57
C ALA A 614 5.44 3.47 -20.56
N GLY A 615 5.55 3.18 -21.86
CA GLY A 615 5.95 4.13 -22.91
C GLY A 615 7.44 4.13 -23.25
N HIS A 616 8.26 3.30 -22.60
CA HIS A 616 9.67 3.13 -22.94
C HIS A 616 9.75 2.30 -24.23
N THR A 617 9.75 2.99 -25.36
CA THR A 617 9.69 2.40 -26.71
C THR A 617 10.83 2.85 -27.62
N ASP A 618 11.34 4.06 -27.40
CA ASP A 618 12.57 4.55 -28.02
C ASP A 618 13.78 4.26 -27.10
N GLY A 619 14.94 3.96 -27.70
CA GLY A 619 16.18 3.73 -26.95
C GLY A 619 16.14 2.49 -26.05
N ILE A 620 15.42 1.44 -26.43
CA ILE A 620 15.31 0.18 -25.67
C ILE A 620 15.41 -1.03 -26.59
N VAL A 621 16.28 -1.97 -26.22
CA VAL A 621 16.52 -3.23 -26.94
C VAL A 621 16.09 -4.40 -26.06
N ASN A 622 15.08 -5.15 -26.51
CA ASN A 622 14.60 -6.36 -25.84
C ASN A 622 15.45 -7.58 -26.24
N ILE A 623 16.54 -7.82 -25.51
CA ILE A 623 17.51 -8.85 -25.89
C ILE A 623 16.98 -10.28 -25.80
N HIS A 624 15.93 -10.53 -25.01
CA HIS A 624 15.31 -11.85 -24.87
C HIS A 624 13.95 -11.98 -25.57
N GLY A 625 13.55 -11.01 -26.39
CA GLY A 625 12.27 -11.01 -27.10
C GLY A 625 11.07 -10.61 -26.23
N SER A 626 9.89 -11.15 -26.55
CA SER A 626 8.61 -10.75 -25.94
C SER A 626 7.67 -11.93 -25.72
N LEU A 627 7.02 -11.99 -24.55
CA LEU A 627 5.93 -12.94 -24.30
C LEU A 627 4.74 -12.71 -25.23
N PHE A 628 4.59 -11.50 -25.77
CA PHE A 628 3.46 -11.09 -26.59
C PHE A 628 3.72 -11.22 -28.08
N GLU A 629 4.81 -11.87 -28.47
CA GLU A 629 5.10 -12.18 -29.87
C GLU A 629 5.31 -13.69 -30.02
N THR A 630 4.91 -14.21 -31.17
CA THR A 630 5.14 -15.60 -31.56
C THR A 630 5.82 -15.66 -32.90
N GLU A 631 6.69 -16.65 -33.08
CA GLU A 631 7.42 -16.88 -34.32
C GLU A 631 7.23 -18.34 -34.75
N CYS A 632 7.30 -18.58 -36.05
CA CYS A 632 7.23 -19.92 -36.60
C CYS A 632 8.48 -20.71 -36.22
N ASN A 633 8.32 -21.93 -35.69
CA ASN A 633 9.46 -22.78 -35.38
C ASN A 633 10.10 -23.44 -36.63
N ASN A 634 9.55 -23.21 -37.82
CA ASN A 634 10.12 -23.71 -39.07
C ASN A 634 11.20 -22.74 -39.57
N PRO A 635 12.48 -23.15 -39.67
CA PRO A 635 13.56 -22.27 -40.11
C PRO A 635 13.42 -21.78 -41.56
N ASP A 636 12.56 -22.40 -42.38
CA ASP A 636 12.25 -21.95 -43.75
C ASP A 636 11.06 -20.97 -43.80
N CYS A 637 10.54 -20.52 -42.65
CA CYS A 637 9.37 -19.65 -42.55
C CYS A 637 9.59 -18.50 -41.56
N ASP A 638 9.74 -17.28 -42.07
CA ASP A 638 9.97 -16.07 -41.26
C ASP A 638 8.66 -15.46 -40.70
N HIS A 639 7.61 -16.26 -40.53
CA HIS A 639 6.34 -15.75 -40.03
C HIS A 639 6.42 -15.50 -38.52
N ALA A 640 6.17 -14.25 -38.11
CA ALA A 640 5.99 -13.86 -36.73
C ALA A 640 4.76 -12.96 -36.59
N GLU A 641 4.14 -12.98 -35.42
CA GLU A 641 2.96 -12.17 -35.12
C GLU A 641 2.97 -11.66 -33.66
N ALA A 642 2.49 -10.43 -33.50
CA ALA A 642 2.25 -9.84 -32.20
C ALA A 642 0.83 -10.16 -31.71
N ASN A 643 0.69 -10.48 -30.43
CA ASN A 643 -0.55 -10.86 -29.79
C ASN A 643 -0.61 -10.35 -28.33
N TYR A 644 -1.24 -9.17 -28.20
CA TYR A 644 -1.45 -8.47 -26.94
C TYR A 644 -2.90 -8.57 -26.42
N ASP A 645 -3.85 -8.97 -27.27
CA ASP A 645 -5.29 -8.80 -26.99
C ASP A 645 -6.02 -10.12 -26.70
N THR A 646 -5.30 -11.26 -26.72
CA THR A 646 -5.91 -12.59 -26.49
C THR A 646 -5.23 -13.36 -25.35
N ASP A 647 -6.06 -13.84 -24.42
CA ASP A 647 -5.71 -14.74 -23.32
C ASP A 647 -6.84 -15.76 -23.13
N PRO A 648 -6.60 -17.08 -23.27
CA PRO A 648 -5.34 -17.70 -23.69
C PRO A 648 -5.00 -17.40 -25.16
N ILE A 649 -3.73 -17.60 -25.54
CA ILE A 649 -3.27 -17.38 -26.94
C ILE A 649 -4.02 -18.26 -27.95
N VAL A 650 -4.44 -19.46 -27.53
CA VAL A 650 -5.34 -20.35 -28.26
C VAL A 650 -6.31 -21.01 -27.29
N PRO A 651 -7.55 -21.34 -27.70
CA PRO A 651 -8.54 -21.95 -26.81
C PRO A 651 -8.09 -23.27 -26.15
N GLY A 652 -7.18 -24.01 -26.80
CA GLY A 652 -6.63 -25.25 -26.24
C GLY A 652 -5.82 -25.07 -24.95
N LEU A 653 -5.32 -23.86 -24.70
CA LEU A 653 -4.55 -23.51 -23.51
C LEU A 653 -5.39 -22.80 -22.44
N ALA A 654 -6.72 -22.82 -22.57
CA ALA A 654 -7.62 -22.22 -21.58
C ALA A 654 -7.49 -22.93 -20.23
N VAL A 655 -7.29 -22.12 -19.19
CA VAL A 655 -7.23 -22.56 -17.80
C VAL A 655 -8.45 -22.00 -17.07
N PRO A 656 -9.18 -22.79 -16.26
CA PRO A 656 -10.29 -22.27 -15.48
C PRO A 656 -9.85 -21.19 -14.49
N ASP A 657 -10.73 -20.23 -14.21
CA ASP A 657 -10.45 -19.16 -13.25
C ASP A 657 -10.13 -19.72 -11.86
N GLY A 658 -9.10 -19.15 -11.22
CA GLY A 658 -8.64 -19.55 -9.88
C GLY A 658 -7.80 -20.83 -9.83
N VAL A 659 -7.39 -21.40 -10.97
CA VAL A 659 -6.53 -22.59 -11.00
C VAL A 659 -5.07 -22.20 -11.22
N ASP A 660 -4.20 -22.54 -10.26
CA ASP A 660 -2.75 -22.40 -10.41
C ASP A 660 -2.14 -23.64 -11.09
N ILE A 661 -1.94 -23.56 -12.41
CA ILE A 661 -1.32 -24.64 -13.17
C ILE A 661 0.19 -24.77 -12.95
N SER A 662 0.82 -23.87 -12.19
CA SER A 662 2.22 -23.99 -11.79
C SER A 662 2.44 -25.02 -10.68
N ASP A 663 1.40 -25.39 -9.92
CA ASP A 663 1.46 -26.48 -8.94
C ASP A 663 1.48 -27.84 -9.66
N PRO A 664 2.52 -28.69 -9.47
CA PRO A 664 2.56 -30.01 -10.08
C PRO A 664 1.41 -30.94 -9.65
N SER A 665 0.74 -30.67 -8.52
CA SER A 665 -0.41 -31.41 -8.02
C SER A 665 -1.69 -31.17 -8.84
N VAL A 666 -1.77 -30.02 -9.52
CA VAL A 666 -2.90 -29.64 -10.36
C VAL A 666 -2.78 -30.35 -11.71
N SER A 667 -3.87 -31.00 -12.15
CA SER A 667 -3.93 -31.62 -13.47
C SER A 667 -4.08 -30.55 -14.56
N LEU A 668 -3.29 -30.65 -15.62
CA LEU A 668 -3.39 -29.74 -16.75
C LEU A 668 -4.65 -30.06 -17.59
N PRO A 669 -5.25 -29.04 -18.24
CA PRO A 669 -6.32 -29.26 -19.20
C PRO A 669 -5.88 -30.25 -20.28
N PRO A 670 -6.72 -31.22 -20.69
CA PRO A 670 -6.38 -32.15 -21.75
C PRO A 670 -6.18 -31.37 -23.05
N THR A 671 -4.92 -31.25 -23.47
CA THR A 671 -4.49 -30.48 -24.63
C THR A 671 -3.75 -31.42 -25.59
N THR A 672 -4.07 -31.34 -26.86
CA THR A 672 -3.36 -32.05 -27.94
C THR A 672 -2.46 -31.09 -28.70
N GLU A 673 -1.48 -31.61 -29.43
CA GLU A 673 -0.54 -30.77 -30.18
C GLU A 673 -1.28 -29.91 -31.21
N GLU A 674 -2.29 -30.45 -31.90
CA GLU A 674 -3.10 -29.74 -32.90
C GLU A 674 -3.86 -28.53 -32.34
N GLN A 675 -4.03 -28.45 -31.01
CA GLN A 675 -4.70 -27.35 -30.33
C GLN A 675 -3.72 -26.26 -29.86
N LEU A 676 -2.42 -26.42 -30.10
CA LEU A 676 -1.40 -25.43 -29.84
C LEU A 676 -1.33 -24.39 -30.98
N PRO A 677 -0.64 -23.25 -30.77
CA PRO A 677 -0.48 -22.23 -31.81
C PRO A 677 0.27 -22.78 -33.03
N HIS A 678 -0.33 -22.68 -34.22
CA HIS A 678 0.27 -23.13 -35.48
C HIS A 678 0.40 -21.98 -36.46
N CYS A 679 1.47 -22.02 -37.26
CA CYS A 679 1.75 -21.03 -38.28
C CYS A 679 0.65 -21.05 -39.35
N PRO A 680 -0.02 -19.93 -39.63
CA PRO A 680 -1.04 -19.85 -40.67
C PRO A 680 -0.47 -20.01 -42.09
N ILE A 681 0.85 -19.92 -42.25
CA ILE A 681 1.53 -19.99 -43.56
C ILE A 681 1.96 -21.42 -43.90
N CYS A 682 2.76 -22.05 -43.03
CA CYS A 682 3.35 -23.37 -43.30
C CYS A 682 2.74 -24.51 -42.47
N GLY A 683 1.90 -24.20 -41.48
CA GLY A 683 1.25 -25.18 -40.61
C GLY A 683 2.18 -25.82 -39.56
N SER A 684 3.43 -25.36 -39.42
CA SER A 684 4.31 -25.79 -38.33
C SER A 684 3.90 -25.18 -37.00
N LEU A 685 4.29 -25.81 -35.89
CA LEU A 685 4.07 -25.27 -34.55
C LEU A 685 4.75 -23.91 -34.40
N MET A 686 4.05 -22.94 -33.83
CA MET A 686 4.64 -21.66 -33.42
C MET A 686 5.34 -21.85 -32.07
N ARG A 687 6.23 -20.92 -31.74
CA ARG A 687 6.82 -20.76 -30.41
C ARG A 687 6.70 -19.30 -29.98
N PRO A 688 6.78 -18.98 -28.68
CA PRO A 688 6.97 -17.61 -28.24
C PRO A 688 8.27 -17.05 -28.85
N SER A 689 8.23 -15.79 -29.27
CA SER A 689 9.38 -15.05 -29.79
C SER A 689 10.26 -14.59 -28.62
N VAL A 690 10.80 -15.57 -27.91
CA VAL A 690 11.67 -15.39 -26.75
C VAL A 690 12.93 -16.21 -26.95
N VAL A 691 14.06 -15.67 -26.49
CA VAL A 691 15.33 -16.41 -26.51
C VAL A 691 15.29 -17.46 -25.42
N LEU A 692 15.34 -18.74 -25.81
CA LEU A 692 15.38 -19.86 -24.88
C LEU A 692 16.81 -20.11 -24.39
N PHE A 693 16.96 -20.79 -23.26
CA PHE A 693 18.27 -21.16 -22.76
C PHE A 693 19.00 -22.05 -23.78
N ALA A 694 20.29 -21.76 -23.99
CA ALA A 694 21.16 -22.34 -25.02
C ALA A 694 20.94 -21.83 -26.46
N GLU A 695 20.00 -20.91 -26.68
CA GLU A 695 19.91 -20.17 -27.93
C GLU A 695 20.81 -18.94 -27.92
N LYS A 696 21.15 -18.47 -29.12
CA LYS A 696 21.81 -17.17 -29.29
C LYS A 696 20.77 -16.07 -29.17
N LEU A 697 21.21 -14.90 -28.71
CA LEU A 697 20.38 -13.70 -28.82
C LEU A 697 20.05 -13.41 -30.28
N TYR A 698 18.97 -12.68 -30.50
CA TYR A 698 18.63 -12.18 -31.83
C TYR A 698 19.73 -11.24 -32.34
N GLN A 699 20.24 -11.51 -33.55
CA GLN A 699 21.42 -10.81 -34.08
C GLN A 699 21.16 -9.31 -34.26
N ASN A 700 19.97 -8.92 -34.70
CA ASN A 700 19.60 -7.50 -34.80
C ASN A 700 19.65 -6.76 -33.46
N ALA A 701 19.27 -7.42 -32.36
CA ALA A 701 19.34 -6.82 -31.03
C ALA A 701 20.80 -6.69 -30.55
N VAL A 702 21.66 -7.65 -30.91
CA VAL A 702 23.11 -7.58 -30.63
C VAL A 702 23.74 -6.47 -31.45
N ASP A 703 23.51 -6.45 -32.77
CA ASP A 703 24.03 -5.45 -33.70
C ASP A 703 23.65 -4.03 -33.25
N GLU A 704 22.39 -3.80 -32.85
CA GLU A 704 21.93 -2.48 -32.38
C GLU A 704 22.66 -2.02 -31.11
N ILE A 705 22.94 -2.93 -30.17
CA ILE A 705 23.67 -2.61 -28.94
C ILE A 705 25.15 -2.37 -29.26
N GLU A 706 25.77 -3.22 -30.06
CA GLU A 706 27.19 -3.11 -30.44
C GLU A 706 27.43 -1.83 -31.26
N GLU A 707 26.61 -1.55 -32.27
CA GLU A 707 26.68 -0.31 -33.06
C GLU A 707 26.57 0.91 -32.15
N TRP A 708 25.61 0.93 -31.22
CA TRP A 708 25.47 2.03 -30.27
C TRP A 708 26.70 2.16 -29.37
N LEU A 709 27.24 1.07 -28.83
CA LEU A 709 28.45 1.09 -27.99
C LEU A 709 29.71 1.53 -28.75
N GLU A 710 29.80 1.26 -30.06
CA GLU A 710 30.93 1.66 -30.90
C GLU A 710 30.92 3.14 -31.29
N GLU A 711 29.75 3.79 -31.27
CA GLU A 711 29.62 5.20 -31.68
C GLU A 711 30.42 6.16 -30.80
N ASP A 712 30.36 6.00 -29.47
CA ASP A 712 31.04 6.87 -28.51
C ASP A 712 31.06 6.24 -27.10
N SER A 713 31.92 6.75 -26.22
CA SER A 713 32.07 6.22 -24.86
C SER A 713 30.81 6.40 -24.01
N VAL A 714 30.52 5.40 -23.18
CA VAL A 714 29.46 5.47 -22.16
C VAL A 714 29.99 6.15 -20.90
N ASP A 715 29.25 7.09 -20.34
CA ASP A 715 29.66 7.81 -19.12
C ASP A 715 29.09 7.17 -17.85
N LEU A 716 27.88 6.59 -17.95
CA LEU A 716 27.16 6.01 -16.83
C LEU A 716 26.39 4.74 -17.24
N VAL A 717 26.51 3.72 -16.41
CA VAL A 717 25.72 2.50 -16.49
C VAL A 717 24.82 2.38 -15.26
N LEU A 718 23.52 2.14 -15.49
CA LEU A 718 22.55 1.87 -14.43
C LEU A 718 22.03 0.43 -14.54
N VAL A 719 22.37 -0.40 -13.57
CA VAL A 719 21.93 -1.80 -13.48
C VAL A 719 20.73 -1.90 -12.52
N VAL A 720 19.58 -2.32 -13.04
CA VAL A 720 18.30 -2.28 -12.31
C VAL A 720 17.69 -3.67 -12.19
N GLY A 721 17.49 -4.12 -10.95
CA GLY A 721 16.76 -5.36 -10.67
C GLY A 721 17.44 -6.62 -11.22
N THR A 722 18.75 -6.56 -11.41
CA THR A 722 19.60 -7.66 -11.88
C THR A 722 21.03 -7.45 -11.37
N ASN A 723 21.83 -8.52 -11.35
CA ASN A 723 23.27 -8.43 -11.10
C ASN A 723 24.07 -8.53 -12.42
N ALA A 724 23.40 -8.35 -13.57
CA ALA A 724 23.99 -8.39 -14.92
C ALA A 724 24.93 -9.58 -15.18
N SER A 725 24.55 -10.76 -14.70
CA SER A 725 25.42 -11.94 -14.59
C SER A 725 25.21 -13.00 -15.67
N VAL A 726 24.42 -12.68 -16.69
CA VAL A 726 24.10 -13.57 -17.82
C VAL A 726 24.76 -13.02 -19.07
N HIS A 727 25.51 -13.86 -19.79
CA HIS A 727 26.08 -13.49 -21.08
C HIS A 727 24.99 -13.33 -22.15
N PRO A 728 25.15 -12.39 -23.11
CA PRO A 728 26.26 -11.44 -23.27
C PRO A 728 26.08 -10.11 -22.49
N ALA A 729 25.02 -9.95 -21.69
CA ALA A 729 24.76 -8.68 -20.99
C ALA A 729 25.92 -8.22 -20.07
N VAL A 730 26.67 -9.17 -19.51
CA VAL A 730 27.87 -8.86 -18.72
C VAL A 730 29.01 -8.27 -19.57
N GLU A 731 29.13 -8.64 -20.85
CA GLU A 731 30.21 -8.20 -21.74
C GLU A 731 30.03 -6.73 -22.12
N TYR A 732 28.80 -6.31 -22.41
CA TYR A 732 28.46 -4.91 -22.66
C TYR A 732 28.73 -4.02 -21.44
N LEU A 733 28.46 -4.55 -20.24
CA LEU A 733 28.78 -3.85 -18.98
C LEU A 733 30.30 -3.71 -18.81
N THR A 734 31.07 -4.76 -19.07
CA THR A 734 32.54 -4.72 -19.03
C THR A 734 33.11 -3.73 -20.05
N GLN A 735 32.60 -3.71 -21.29
CA GLN A 735 33.03 -2.77 -22.32
C GLN A 735 32.78 -1.31 -21.94
N ALA A 736 31.62 -1.01 -21.35
CA ALA A 736 31.31 0.33 -20.85
C ALA A 736 32.28 0.74 -19.71
N LEU A 737 32.54 -0.17 -18.77
CA LEU A 737 33.50 0.04 -17.67
C LEU A 737 34.93 0.28 -18.16
N GLU A 738 35.41 -0.52 -19.13
CA GLU A 738 36.74 -0.34 -19.75
C GLU A 738 36.87 1.02 -20.47
N SER A 739 35.75 1.59 -20.90
CA SER A 739 35.67 2.93 -21.51
C SER A 739 35.61 4.06 -20.49
N GLY A 740 35.63 3.75 -19.19
CA GLY A 740 35.61 4.72 -18.09
C GLY A 740 34.22 5.07 -17.57
N ALA A 741 33.18 4.31 -17.94
CA ALA A 741 31.83 4.52 -17.42
C ALA A 741 31.78 4.29 -15.91
N ARG A 742 30.98 5.09 -15.21
CA ARG A 742 30.62 4.84 -13.81
C ARG A 742 29.42 3.91 -13.71
N VAL A 743 29.21 3.25 -12.58
CA VAL A 743 28.18 2.23 -12.38
C VAL A 743 27.34 2.51 -11.14
N ALA A 744 26.03 2.50 -11.33
CA ALA A 744 25.06 2.45 -10.25
C ALA A 744 24.24 1.16 -10.33
N ILE A 745 24.13 0.44 -9.22
CA ILE A 745 23.30 -0.78 -9.12
C ILE A 745 22.12 -0.50 -8.19
N VAL A 746 20.91 -0.79 -8.66
CA VAL A 746 19.65 -0.70 -7.91
C VAL A 746 19.08 -2.10 -7.75
N ASN A 747 19.20 -2.68 -6.56
CA ASN A 747 18.72 -4.04 -6.30
C ASN A 747 18.31 -4.26 -4.84
N ILE A 748 17.38 -5.19 -4.59
CA ILE A 748 16.90 -5.51 -3.24
C ILE A 748 17.84 -6.45 -2.49
N ALA A 749 18.53 -7.33 -3.23
CA ALA A 749 19.53 -8.23 -2.70
C ALA A 749 20.75 -7.44 -2.17
N PRO A 750 21.59 -8.01 -1.31
CA PRO A 750 22.94 -7.50 -1.12
C PRO A 750 23.78 -7.73 -2.40
N PRO A 751 24.86 -6.96 -2.62
CA PRO A 751 25.78 -7.22 -3.73
C PRO A 751 26.37 -8.63 -3.60
N ASP A 752 26.39 -9.38 -4.71
CA ASP A 752 27.11 -10.65 -4.83
C ASP A 752 28.56 -10.42 -5.28
N ASP A 753 29.38 -11.47 -5.32
CA ASP A 753 30.81 -11.35 -5.66
C ASP A 753 31.04 -10.62 -7.00
N GLN A 754 30.19 -10.87 -7.99
CA GLN A 754 30.24 -10.18 -9.29
C GLN A 754 29.84 -8.71 -9.18
N SER A 755 28.79 -8.38 -8.43
CA SER A 755 28.43 -6.98 -8.15
C SER A 755 29.55 -6.26 -7.41
N VAL A 756 30.24 -6.94 -6.48
CA VAL A 756 31.39 -6.36 -5.76
C VAL A 756 32.57 -6.13 -6.69
N GLU A 757 32.85 -7.02 -7.63
CA GLU A 757 33.89 -6.82 -8.65
C GLU A 757 33.60 -5.63 -9.58
N LEU A 758 32.32 -5.34 -9.83
CA LEU A 758 31.87 -4.20 -10.64
C LEU A 758 31.88 -2.87 -9.88
N LEU A 759 31.83 -2.89 -8.54
CA LEU A 759 31.75 -1.70 -7.70
C LEU A 759 33.14 -1.29 -7.21
N GLY A 760 33.71 -0.24 -7.80
CA GLY A 760 34.89 0.44 -7.26
C GLY A 760 34.58 1.24 -5.98
N GLU A 761 35.59 1.90 -5.39
CA GLU A 761 35.43 2.73 -4.18
C GLU A 761 34.49 3.93 -4.38
N GLU A 762 34.28 4.36 -5.63
CA GLU A 762 33.46 5.52 -5.99
C GLU A 762 32.12 5.15 -6.65
N GLU A 763 31.76 3.87 -6.70
CA GLU A 763 30.53 3.40 -7.39
C GLU A 763 29.36 3.19 -6.44
N TRP A 764 28.13 3.19 -6.98
CA TRP A 764 26.92 3.22 -6.15
C TRP A 764 26.19 1.89 -6.10
N TYR A 765 25.84 1.48 -4.89
CA TYR A 765 24.90 0.39 -4.64
C TYR A 765 23.69 0.88 -3.85
N PHE A 766 22.57 1.08 -4.54
CA PHE A 766 21.32 1.49 -3.93
C PHE A 766 20.47 0.26 -3.61
N ARG A 767 20.51 -0.15 -2.33
CA ARG A 767 19.78 -1.33 -1.88
C ARG A 767 18.30 -1.03 -1.61
N GLY A 768 17.40 -1.60 -2.38
CA GLY A 768 15.96 -1.45 -2.21
C GLY A 768 15.13 -1.82 -3.44
N SER A 769 13.82 -1.61 -3.36
CA SER A 769 12.92 -1.82 -4.51
C SER A 769 13.19 -0.80 -5.60
N ALA A 770 13.32 -1.24 -6.85
CA ALA A 770 13.48 -0.35 -8.00
C ALA A 770 12.27 0.60 -8.17
N GLU A 771 11.06 0.14 -7.83
CA GLU A 771 9.85 0.96 -7.81
C GLU A 771 9.97 2.16 -6.85
N GLN A 772 10.68 2.00 -5.74
CA GLN A 772 10.84 3.04 -4.72
C GLN A 772 12.08 3.91 -4.96
N LEU A 773 13.18 3.30 -5.40
CA LEU A 773 14.47 3.96 -5.52
C LEU A 773 14.62 4.76 -6.82
N LEU A 774 14.20 4.23 -7.96
CA LEU A 774 14.40 4.90 -9.24
C LEU A 774 13.71 6.26 -9.34
N PRO A 775 12.45 6.44 -8.86
CA PRO A 775 11.85 7.77 -8.84
C PRO A 775 12.68 8.78 -8.06
N VAL A 776 13.31 8.36 -6.96
CA VAL A 776 14.13 9.21 -6.09
C VAL A 776 15.48 9.48 -6.71
N LEU A 777 16.15 8.47 -7.26
CA LEU A 777 17.46 8.63 -7.88
C LEU A 777 17.40 9.54 -9.11
N LEU A 778 16.32 9.43 -9.89
CA LEU A 778 16.18 10.06 -11.21
C LEU A 778 15.33 11.34 -11.20
N SER A 779 14.70 11.72 -10.08
CA SER A 779 13.89 12.94 -10.00
C SER A 779 14.74 14.18 -10.27
N ASP A 780 14.18 15.11 -11.06
CA ASP A 780 14.67 16.48 -11.23
C ASP A 780 16.09 16.63 -11.78
N VAL A 781 16.70 15.53 -12.25
CA VAL A 781 17.97 15.57 -12.98
C VAL A 781 17.70 15.87 -14.45
N GLN A 782 18.43 16.84 -14.99
CA GLN A 782 18.40 17.22 -16.40
C GLN A 782 19.81 17.04 -16.99
N PRO A 783 19.94 16.68 -18.27
CA PRO A 783 21.24 16.69 -18.92
C PRO A 783 21.81 18.12 -18.88
N THR A 784 23.08 18.25 -18.53
CA THR A 784 23.78 19.53 -18.61
C THR A 784 23.79 19.95 -20.08
N GLN A 785 23.19 21.11 -20.42
CA GLN A 785 23.24 21.61 -21.79
C GLN A 785 24.70 21.71 -22.24
N ILE A 786 25.04 20.97 -23.30
CA ILE A 786 26.33 21.11 -24.02
C ILE A 786 26.28 22.36 -24.89
#